data_AF-A0A6P4EDG8-F1
#
_entry.id   AF-A0A6P4EDG8-F1
#
_cell.length_a   1.000
_cell.length_b   1.000
_cell.length_c   1.000
_cell.angle_alpha   90.00
_cell.angle_beta   90.00
_cell.angle_gamma   90.00
#
_symmetry.space_group_name_H-M   'P 1'
#
loop_
_entity.id
_entity.type
_entity.pdbx_description
1 polymer ?
#
loop_
_entity_poly.entity_id
_entity_poly.type
_entity_poly.pdbx_seq_one_letter_code
_entity_poly.pdbx_strand_id
1 'polypeptide(L)'
;MLINSIFKLIFMCLSALPICSKNHSRLKCHDDFTDTTTGLVNWEYKDLSYAISKDLVCLKNKNQILIRMCDTNTGLWIPESVDCKMKINKNTYCPDELFELRWLRKVPLCIKISTTLQAYNEQFCYGSNIIMPIDLTSSEISKVTQFLITKKIKDYWLPVKRNNAFMPFEVRLPGKSWRKVVNKNLIQVKNNSDEHCLKHIVNKQSTNNSKNVIVSVECNTLLSTVCIFKSQLISIVGCPNGFGALIYRPNECYGIDWKKNNYDHVSAKEYFEKRNWLRMIVAIQSKYKNQNFFKIDYFLDNFGEKYYILMNPYERVKVVSKDIFWIPALSKLIIKSTNSVEMVLQSNENIKTLTLLVYNRNYLWVNKETDIGVKCFTYSKLGFLKNAKVNLIWENKEKTYSVIQVKLVSSFRSEYWCEGHTIFDFQKVSTRRIIAVKNNLGYGFVIRWNVSCIHHVCNSLSDGSQAIIKKLRSLKNSKRKNGIFNDLIVHNVRIMNRERASNVFIVNWIHVTTSLKISSVNNSVGEMTENDKSEQINTVALKRMKNILKKLVLDISKNTTSVIRSTDYCFPQRFLLINDKQNQWNIARRGDLGTTKRLCIQKNGMPYTRLCQGDFLHGAYWKDLITPVFCESTPNSTNILYKLKKSSILKSSPEKVLRKAKNIITENINDLIPADIFFVSNIIQNTLKTISSNVLLQETYKLTNIWRNLFLDLIDIYNLIISIDLQVIKMSTKLNTTNKLLESFEHAFDTISTMSLLNKNDFGEALGSESENEFIDYEDIGVSVQISQNILYFSINPSLANVSGIALFLNNKTGETHQKLKGLFINEHYRFLQSNHDINDLVKEPNLQLSVYLPTDLLINLKALSDLLASSTNRSDPNIVIKVYSTDKLFQQTTGLKTLLSRIVSVSLPGYGSILPLHFPLIIRRMFSYELNKSGSCQYWKYGDWASDGIITLNHSDTREGIVLCFVSHLAPYAYLLEHNIFTEKGTEINEKTLCEDITDVTIIACCLLTLMGICSSFVISRSLKH
;
A
#
# COMPACT_ATOMS: atom_id res chain seq x y z
N MET A 1 57.41 -43.95 -34.66
CA MET A 1 58.72 -44.24 -34.03
C MET A 1 58.41 -44.95 -32.71
N LEU A 2 58.80 -46.21 -32.48
CA LEU A 2 60.16 -46.78 -32.48
C LEU A 2 60.98 -46.19 -31.31
N ILE A 3 61.56 -46.97 -30.38
CA ILE A 3 61.72 -48.44 -30.36
C ILE A 3 61.83 -49.03 -28.94
N ASN A 4 61.80 -50.38 -28.87
CA ASN A 4 62.09 -51.34 -27.77
C ASN A 4 62.91 -50.85 -26.55
N SER A 5 62.68 -51.32 -25.32
CA SER A 5 62.38 -52.69 -24.79
C SER A 5 63.58 -53.65 -24.71
N ILE A 6 63.56 -54.51 -23.68
CA ILE A 6 64.47 -55.64 -23.42
C ILE A 6 65.90 -55.27 -22.93
N PHE A 7 66.12 -55.44 -21.62
CA PHE A 7 67.11 -56.43 -21.17
C PHE A 7 66.67 -57.03 -19.82
N LYS A 8 66.45 -58.35 -19.78
CA LYS A 8 66.00 -59.08 -18.59
C LYS A 8 66.39 -60.55 -18.70
N LEU A 9 67.56 -60.93 -18.18
CA LEU A 9 67.92 -62.35 -18.06
C LEU A 9 68.78 -62.65 -16.80
N ILE A 10 68.10 -63.22 -15.80
CA ILE A 10 68.46 -64.41 -15.00
C ILE A 10 69.89 -64.52 -14.42
N PHE A 11 70.02 -64.53 -13.09
CA PHE A 11 70.44 -65.65 -12.22
C PHE A 11 70.27 -65.20 -10.74
N MET A 12 69.33 -65.73 -9.93
CA MET A 12 69.29 -67.02 -9.21
C MET A 12 70.27 -67.17 -8.03
N CYS A 13 69.82 -66.79 -6.83
CA CYS A 13 70.01 -67.46 -5.52
C CYS A 13 69.08 -66.76 -4.51
N LEU A 14 68.01 -67.38 -3.99
CA LEU A 14 67.87 -68.47 -3.00
C LEU A 14 67.70 -67.98 -1.53
N SER A 15 66.57 -68.41 -0.94
CA SER A 15 66.27 -68.55 0.50
C SER A 15 66.41 -67.37 1.49
N ALA A 16 65.23 -66.93 1.96
CA ALA A 16 64.86 -66.70 3.37
C ALA A 16 65.66 -65.76 4.29
N LEU A 17 65.01 -64.67 4.71
CA LEU A 17 64.93 -64.22 6.12
C LEU A 17 63.66 -63.35 6.31
N PRO A 18 62.89 -63.48 7.40
CA PRO A 18 61.71 -62.65 7.64
C PRO A 18 62.12 -61.31 8.26
N ILE A 19 62.07 -60.22 7.49
CA ILE A 19 62.23 -58.88 8.05
C ILE A 19 60.90 -58.48 8.70
N CYS A 20 60.86 -58.52 10.04
CA CYS A 20 59.76 -57.99 10.82
C CYS A 20 59.45 -56.55 10.40
N SER A 21 58.18 -56.26 10.11
CA SER A 21 57.70 -54.88 10.05
C SER A 21 57.87 -54.26 11.43
N LYS A 22 58.93 -53.48 11.65
CA LYS A 22 59.05 -52.63 12.84
C LYS A 22 57.84 -51.70 12.83
N ASN A 23 56.92 -51.91 13.76
CA ASN A 23 55.96 -50.89 14.15
C ASN A 23 56.78 -49.70 14.69
N HIS A 24 57.08 -48.74 13.81
CA HIS A 24 57.48 -47.42 14.24
C HIS A 24 56.28 -46.83 14.98
N SER A 25 56.35 -46.90 16.32
CA SER A 25 55.48 -46.15 17.20
C SER A 25 55.62 -44.67 16.85
N ARG A 26 54.66 -44.14 16.08
CA ARG A 26 54.60 -42.71 15.75
C ARG A 26 54.72 -41.92 17.04
N LEU A 27 55.73 -41.07 17.14
CA LEU A 27 55.95 -40.28 18.35
C LEU A 27 54.75 -39.33 18.50
N LYS A 28 54.06 -39.43 19.64
CA LYS A 28 53.04 -38.45 20.01
C LYS A 28 53.75 -37.20 20.50
N CYS A 29 53.33 -36.03 20.03
CA CYS A 29 53.77 -34.79 20.64
C CYS A 29 53.17 -34.67 22.04
N HIS A 30 53.97 -34.19 22.99
CA HIS A 30 53.46 -33.83 24.32
C HIS A 30 52.65 -32.53 24.26
N ASP A 31 51.79 -32.32 25.27
CA ASP A 31 51.11 -31.04 25.45
C ASP A 31 52.15 -29.94 25.71
N ASP A 32 52.14 -28.89 24.89
CA ASP A 32 53.14 -27.82 24.89
C ASP A 32 52.52 -26.47 25.28
N PHE A 33 53.28 -25.63 25.98
CA PHE A 33 52.86 -24.34 26.49
C PHE A 33 53.77 -23.24 25.95
N THR A 34 53.29 -22.50 24.96
CA THR A 34 54.03 -21.35 24.43
C THR A 34 53.67 -20.10 25.22
N ASP A 35 54.67 -19.46 25.83
CA ASP A 35 54.51 -18.10 26.35
C ASP A 35 54.34 -17.10 25.20
N THR A 36 53.41 -16.17 25.36
CA THR A 36 53.14 -15.11 24.38
C THR A 36 53.07 -13.76 25.08
N THR A 37 53.22 -12.67 24.32
CA THR A 37 53.14 -11.29 24.81
C THR A 37 51.80 -10.91 25.47
N THR A 38 50.82 -11.82 25.45
CA THR A 38 49.48 -11.66 26.02
C THR A 38 49.04 -12.80 26.94
N GLY A 39 49.90 -13.80 27.22
CA GLY A 39 49.63 -14.93 28.12
C GLY A 39 50.06 -16.29 27.57
N LEU A 40 49.92 -17.33 28.40
CA LEU A 40 50.31 -18.71 28.07
C LEU A 40 49.30 -19.37 27.11
N VAL A 41 49.79 -20.11 26.10
CA VAL A 41 48.97 -20.81 25.10
C VAL A 41 49.27 -22.30 25.09
N ASN A 42 48.25 -23.12 25.40
CA ASN A 42 48.31 -24.58 25.43
C ASN A 42 48.03 -25.21 24.05
N TRP A 43 48.90 -26.12 23.61
CA TRP A 43 48.80 -26.97 22.42
C TRP A 43 48.62 -28.45 22.84
N GLU A 44 47.37 -28.89 22.87
CA GLU A 44 46.98 -30.21 23.41
C GLU A 44 46.91 -31.29 22.31
N TYR A 45 47.61 -32.42 22.50
CA TYR A 45 47.63 -33.52 21.52
C TYR A 45 46.39 -34.41 21.64
N LYS A 46 45.61 -34.53 20.56
CA LYS A 46 44.31 -35.26 20.53
C LYS A 46 44.23 -36.34 19.45
N ASP A 47 45.29 -37.14 19.34
CA ASP A 47 45.43 -38.20 18.34
C ASP A 47 45.24 -37.74 16.87
N LEU A 48 45.41 -36.43 16.65
CA LEU A 48 45.49 -35.78 15.35
C LEU A 48 46.87 -35.13 15.23
N SER A 49 47.48 -35.20 14.04
CA SER A 49 48.77 -34.55 13.74
C SER A 49 48.69 -33.00 13.69
N TYR A 50 47.57 -32.39 14.09
CA TYR A 50 47.33 -30.94 14.02
C TYR A 50 46.67 -30.43 15.30
N ALA A 51 47.28 -29.41 15.92
CA ALA A 51 46.71 -28.70 17.06
C ALA A 51 46.44 -27.22 16.74
N ILE A 52 45.41 -26.70 17.39
CA ILE A 52 45.14 -25.26 17.53
C ILE A 52 45.08 -24.97 19.03
N SER A 53 45.66 -23.83 19.42
CA SER A 53 45.61 -23.22 20.74
C SER A 53 44.27 -23.42 21.47
N LYS A 54 44.29 -24.16 22.58
CA LYS A 54 43.10 -24.65 23.31
C LYS A 54 42.22 -23.55 23.92
N ASP A 55 42.86 -22.64 24.65
CA ASP A 55 42.16 -21.72 25.57
C ASP A 55 42.06 -20.27 25.03
N LEU A 56 42.97 -19.87 24.14
CA LEU A 56 43.03 -18.53 23.52
C LEU A 56 43.38 -18.69 22.04
N VAL A 57 42.55 -18.17 21.12
CA VAL A 57 42.81 -18.34 19.66
C VAL A 57 44.04 -17.55 19.22
N CYS A 58 45.08 -18.28 18.84
CA CYS A 58 46.31 -17.69 18.31
C CYS A 58 46.18 -17.32 16.83
N LEU A 59 46.67 -16.12 16.45
CA LEU A 59 46.58 -15.59 15.09
C LEU A 59 47.96 -15.25 14.52
N LYS A 60 48.19 -15.65 13.26
CA LYS A 60 49.28 -15.18 12.39
C LYS A 60 48.99 -13.75 11.91
N ASN A 61 50.03 -13.07 11.42
CA ASN A 61 49.90 -11.82 10.66
C ASN A 61 48.83 -11.97 9.55
N LYS A 62 47.96 -10.95 9.39
CA LYS A 62 46.75 -10.93 8.51
C LYS A 62 45.51 -11.70 9.03
N ASN A 63 45.37 -11.91 10.35
CA ASN A 63 44.17 -12.49 11.00
C ASN A 63 43.87 -13.97 10.63
N GLN A 64 44.88 -14.75 10.24
CA GLN A 64 44.73 -16.19 9.99
C GLN A 64 44.97 -16.97 11.29
N ILE A 65 44.20 -18.04 11.54
CA ILE A 65 44.40 -18.90 12.71
C ILE A 65 45.74 -19.64 12.60
N LEU A 66 46.50 -19.68 13.70
CA LEU A 66 47.71 -20.50 13.78
C LEU A 66 47.34 -21.96 14.07
N ILE A 67 47.93 -22.85 13.28
CA ILE A 67 47.87 -24.30 13.41
C ILE A 67 49.33 -24.77 13.55
N ARG A 68 49.59 -25.69 14.49
CA ARG A 68 50.87 -26.40 14.59
C ARG A 68 50.67 -27.85 14.15
N MET A 69 51.66 -28.41 13.48
CA MET A 69 51.70 -29.81 13.07
C MET A 69 52.58 -30.60 14.03
N CYS A 70 52.14 -31.76 14.48
CA CYS A 70 52.98 -32.70 15.20
C CYS A 70 53.83 -33.47 14.18
N ASP A 71 55.15 -33.32 14.23
CA ASP A 71 56.05 -34.16 13.46
C ASP A 71 56.23 -35.51 14.15
N THR A 72 55.65 -36.55 13.54
CA THR A 72 55.65 -37.92 14.08
C THR A 72 57.03 -38.60 14.07
N ASN A 73 58.04 -37.98 13.45
CA ASN A 73 59.43 -38.44 13.43
C ASN A 73 60.26 -37.91 14.61
N THR A 74 59.93 -36.72 15.12
CA THR A 74 60.66 -36.06 16.23
C THR A 74 59.84 -35.95 17.52
N GLY A 75 58.50 -36.00 17.45
CA GLY A 75 57.62 -35.73 18.57
C GLY A 75 57.46 -34.23 18.90
N LEU A 76 57.86 -33.34 17.98
CA LEU A 76 57.85 -31.88 18.19
C LEU A 76 56.75 -31.17 17.40
N TRP A 77 56.29 -30.03 17.93
CA TRP A 77 55.27 -29.18 17.32
C TRP A 77 55.87 -28.12 16.38
N ILE A 78 55.66 -28.28 15.08
CA ILE A 78 56.16 -27.38 14.03
C ILE A 78 55.09 -26.33 13.67
N PRO A 79 55.43 -25.03 13.55
CA PRO A 79 56.72 -24.43 13.89
C PRO A 79 56.95 -24.38 15.40
N GLU A 80 58.22 -24.46 15.81
CA GLU A 80 58.64 -24.35 17.21
C GLU A 80 58.45 -22.92 17.74
N SER A 81 58.84 -21.91 16.95
CA SER A 81 58.68 -20.49 17.29
C SER A 81 57.32 -19.94 16.84
N VAL A 82 56.64 -19.21 17.73
CA VAL A 82 55.26 -18.74 17.55
C VAL A 82 55.11 -17.25 17.89
N ASP A 83 55.02 -16.40 16.86
CA ASP A 83 54.57 -15.00 16.97
C ASP A 83 53.04 -14.95 17.11
N CYS A 84 52.55 -15.07 18.34
CA CYS A 84 51.12 -15.08 18.63
C CYS A 84 50.56 -13.67 18.88
N LYS A 85 49.74 -13.16 17.95
CA LYS A 85 49.12 -11.83 18.08
C LYS A 85 47.65 -11.93 18.45
N MET A 86 47.36 -11.90 19.75
CA MET A 86 45.99 -11.70 20.22
C MET A 86 45.48 -10.31 19.78
N LYS A 87 44.50 -10.30 18.86
CA LYS A 87 43.86 -9.06 18.43
C LYS A 87 43.01 -8.48 19.57
N ILE A 88 43.54 -7.47 20.27
CA ILE A 88 42.83 -6.73 21.31
C ILE A 88 41.62 -6.03 20.67
N ASN A 89 40.42 -6.28 21.22
CA ASN A 89 39.18 -5.69 20.72
C ASN A 89 39.12 -4.19 21.07
N LYS A 90 38.73 -3.37 20.10
CA LYS A 90 38.67 -1.89 20.23
C LYS A 90 37.54 -1.42 21.16
N ASN A 91 36.49 -2.24 21.28
CA ASN A 91 35.20 -2.02 21.95
C ASN A 91 34.80 -3.31 22.70
N THR A 92 33.75 -3.33 23.57
CA THR A 92 33.08 -4.62 23.96
C THR A 92 31.97 -5.02 22.99
N TYR A 93 31.35 -3.98 22.42
CA TYR A 93 29.92 -3.86 22.63
C TYR A 93 29.29 -2.91 21.61
N CYS A 94 30.09 -1.97 21.12
CA CYS A 94 29.93 -1.35 19.81
C CYS A 94 30.72 -2.13 18.74
N PRO A 95 30.19 -2.35 17.52
CA PRO A 95 30.96 -2.83 16.37
C PRO A 95 32.25 -2.02 16.18
N ASP A 96 33.33 -2.66 15.73
CA ASP A 96 34.70 -2.09 15.76
C ASP A 96 34.88 -0.83 14.89
N GLU A 97 33.97 -0.59 13.95
CA GLU A 97 33.89 0.63 13.13
C GLU A 97 33.28 1.85 13.87
N LEU A 98 32.56 1.62 14.97
CA LEU A 98 31.99 2.67 15.81
C LEU A 98 32.93 3.05 16.96
N PHE A 99 32.72 4.24 17.53
CA PHE A 99 33.35 4.65 18.78
C PHE A 99 32.47 4.32 19.98
N GLU A 100 33.08 3.85 21.06
CA GLU A 100 32.38 3.40 22.27
C GLU A 100 32.66 4.33 23.45
N LEU A 101 31.61 4.86 24.08
CA LEU A 101 31.70 5.61 25.34
C LEU A 101 31.10 4.81 26.48
N ARG A 102 31.84 4.67 27.59
CA ARG A 102 31.46 3.88 28.77
C ARG A 102 31.17 4.75 30.01
N TRP A 103 30.36 4.23 30.91
CA TRP A 103 30.20 4.68 32.30
C TRP A 103 30.24 3.45 33.21
N LEU A 104 30.68 3.63 34.46
CA LEU A 104 30.53 2.60 35.48
C LEU A 104 29.04 2.23 35.61
N ARG A 105 28.74 0.92 35.53
CA ARG A 105 27.39 0.33 35.69
C ARG A 105 26.29 0.88 34.75
N LYS A 106 26.62 1.40 33.55
CA LYS A 106 25.62 1.73 32.51
C LYS A 106 26.00 1.16 31.14
N VAL A 107 24.99 0.86 30.33
CA VAL A 107 25.16 0.42 28.93
C VAL A 107 25.93 1.51 28.14
N PRO A 108 26.94 1.15 27.33
CA PRO A 108 27.69 2.13 26.55
C PRO A 108 26.84 2.81 25.46
N LEU A 109 27.32 3.99 25.03
CA LEU A 109 26.84 4.63 23.80
C LEU A 109 27.79 4.32 22.66
N CYS A 110 27.21 3.97 21.50
CA CYS A 110 27.95 3.75 20.27
C CYS A 110 27.76 4.94 19.33
N ILE A 111 28.85 5.47 18.80
CA ILE A 111 28.85 6.71 18.00
C ILE A 111 29.43 6.42 16.61
N LYS A 112 28.64 6.76 15.58
CA LYS A 112 29.07 6.82 14.17
C LYS A 112 29.35 8.27 13.82
N ILE A 113 30.46 8.53 13.14
CA ILE A 113 30.86 9.86 12.67
C ILE A 113 31.18 9.75 11.17
N SER A 114 30.83 10.76 10.37
CA SER A 114 31.27 10.82 8.97
C SER A 114 32.80 10.99 8.85
N THR A 115 33.41 10.29 7.90
CA THR A 115 34.85 10.39 7.62
C THR A 115 35.23 11.71 6.94
N THR A 116 34.28 12.32 6.25
CA THR A 116 34.38 13.62 5.58
C THR A 116 33.28 14.56 6.06
N LEU A 117 33.41 15.85 5.76
CA LEU A 117 32.32 16.82 5.85
C LEU A 117 31.37 16.62 4.66
N GLN A 118 30.06 16.67 4.89
CA GLN A 118 29.05 16.43 3.86
C GLN A 118 27.83 17.35 4.03
N ALA A 119 27.10 17.55 2.94
CA ALA A 119 25.77 18.15 2.98
C ALA A 119 24.79 17.27 3.79
N TYR A 120 23.64 17.83 4.14
CA TYR A 120 22.66 17.15 4.99
C TYR A 120 22.09 15.87 4.33
N ASN A 121 22.49 14.72 4.87
CA ASN A 121 22.03 13.40 4.43
C ASN A 121 21.12 12.76 5.49
N GLU A 122 19.84 12.59 5.16
CA GLU A 122 18.84 11.96 6.04
C GLU A 122 19.17 10.48 6.34
N GLN A 123 19.83 9.79 5.41
CA GLN A 123 20.09 8.35 5.48
C GLN A 123 21.31 7.98 6.33
N PHE A 124 22.27 8.89 6.51
CA PHE A 124 23.56 8.56 7.14
C PHE A 124 23.40 8.04 8.59
N CYS A 125 22.37 8.49 9.30
CA CYS A 125 22.03 8.07 10.66
C CYS A 125 20.82 7.14 10.76
N TYR A 126 20.43 6.44 9.68
CA TYR A 126 19.45 5.36 9.81
C TYR A 126 19.91 4.27 10.80
N GLY A 127 18.94 3.68 11.50
CA GLY A 127 19.18 2.87 12.71
C GLY A 127 19.47 3.65 14.00
N SER A 128 19.84 4.94 13.95
CA SER A 128 20.11 5.74 15.14
C SER A 128 18.83 5.95 15.94
N ASN A 129 18.84 5.67 17.25
CA ASN A 129 17.65 5.71 18.10
C ASN A 129 17.64 6.88 19.11
N ILE A 130 18.70 7.69 19.15
CA ILE A 130 18.88 8.84 20.03
C ILE A 130 19.33 10.08 19.24
N ILE A 131 18.84 11.26 19.63
CA ILE A 131 19.33 12.55 19.13
C ILE A 131 19.89 13.38 20.30
N MET A 132 21.17 13.74 20.25
CA MET A 132 21.75 14.74 21.17
C MET A 132 21.41 16.15 20.67
N PRO A 133 21.05 17.12 21.54
CA PRO A 133 20.87 17.04 22.99
C PRO A 133 19.42 16.71 23.43
N ILE A 134 18.57 16.22 22.52
CA ILE A 134 17.11 16.08 22.73
C ILE A 134 16.72 14.88 23.61
N ASP A 135 17.40 13.74 23.45
CA ASP A 135 17.03 12.46 24.07
C ASP A 135 18.12 11.90 25.03
N LEU A 136 19.18 12.67 25.33
CA LEU A 136 20.26 12.30 26.26
C LEU A 136 20.16 13.05 27.60
N THR A 137 20.63 12.42 28.69
CA THR A 137 20.78 13.08 30.00
C THR A 137 22.00 14.01 30.05
N SER A 138 22.02 15.00 30.95
CA SER A 138 23.10 15.99 31.07
C SER A 138 24.50 15.37 31.27
N SER A 139 24.58 14.24 31.97
CA SER A 139 25.84 13.48 32.18
C SER A 139 26.29 12.75 30.91
N GLU A 140 25.36 12.30 30.06
CA GLU A 140 25.68 11.70 28.77
C GLU A 140 26.11 12.77 27.77
N ILE A 141 25.36 13.89 27.71
CA ILE A 141 25.69 15.09 26.92
C ILE A 141 27.12 15.56 27.23
N SER A 142 27.49 15.66 28.51
CA SER A 142 28.83 16.10 28.92
C SER A 142 29.95 15.24 28.33
N LYS A 143 29.87 13.91 28.47
CA LYS A 143 30.89 13.00 27.90
C LYS A 143 30.93 13.03 26.38
N VAL A 144 29.77 13.08 25.71
CA VAL A 144 29.73 13.13 24.24
C VAL A 144 30.32 14.46 23.74
N THR A 145 30.00 15.58 24.38
CA THR A 145 30.62 16.90 24.11
C THR A 145 32.14 16.84 24.26
N GLN A 146 32.66 16.29 25.37
CA GLN A 146 34.09 16.14 25.59
C GLN A 146 34.76 15.29 24.50
N PHE A 147 34.15 14.17 24.13
CA PHE A 147 34.64 13.29 23.06
C PHE A 147 34.65 13.97 21.69
N LEU A 148 33.60 14.70 21.33
CA LEU A 148 33.52 15.45 20.06
C LEU A 148 34.59 16.56 19.99
N ILE A 149 34.84 17.26 21.11
CA ILE A 149 35.94 18.23 21.22
C ILE A 149 37.30 17.54 21.01
N THR A 150 37.54 16.37 21.59
CA THR A 150 38.76 15.57 21.34
C THR A 150 38.89 15.13 19.88
N LYS A 151 37.77 14.94 19.16
CA LYS A 151 37.73 14.70 17.70
C LYS A 151 37.76 15.98 16.85
N LYS A 152 37.97 17.17 17.45
CA LYS A 152 37.99 18.50 16.81
C LYS A 152 36.65 18.90 16.16
N ILE A 153 35.54 18.24 16.49
CA ILE A 153 34.20 18.51 15.93
C ILE A 153 33.56 19.65 16.72
N LYS A 154 33.44 20.83 16.09
CA LYS A 154 32.82 22.03 16.67
C LYS A 154 31.32 22.09 16.42
N ASP A 155 30.86 21.65 15.25
CA ASP A 155 29.46 21.59 14.88
C ASP A 155 29.15 20.38 13.99
N TYR A 156 27.91 19.91 14.07
CA TYR A 156 27.47 18.71 13.35
C TYR A 156 25.98 18.74 13.01
N TRP A 157 25.61 17.95 11.99
CA TRP A 157 24.24 17.79 11.52
C TRP A 157 23.33 17.10 12.56
N LEU A 158 22.22 17.76 12.93
CA LEU A 158 21.11 17.08 13.59
C LEU A 158 20.19 16.47 12.53
N PRO A 159 19.65 15.26 12.72
CA PRO A 159 18.73 14.61 11.77
C PRO A 159 17.30 15.22 11.89
N VAL A 160 17.21 16.52 11.64
CA VAL A 160 16.01 17.35 11.78
C VAL A 160 15.95 18.39 10.65
N LYS A 161 14.79 18.52 10.01
CA LYS A 161 14.59 19.37 8.83
C LYS A 161 13.17 19.95 8.78
N ARG A 162 13.00 21.15 8.25
CA ARG A 162 11.69 21.72 7.86
C ARG A 162 11.48 21.58 6.36
N ASN A 163 10.26 21.29 5.92
CA ASN A 163 9.97 21.11 4.48
C ASN A 163 9.93 22.44 3.70
N ASN A 164 9.74 23.58 4.39
CA ASN A 164 9.85 24.94 3.85
C ASN A 164 10.03 25.93 5.01
N ALA A 165 10.24 27.21 4.70
CA ALA A 165 10.43 28.31 5.65
C ALA A 165 9.36 28.42 6.78
N PHE A 166 8.12 28.01 6.52
CA PHE A 166 6.99 28.20 7.44
C PHE A 166 6.58 26.95 8.23
N MET A 167 7.11 25.78 7.85
CA MET A 167 6.85 24.51 8.52
C MET A 167 7.73 24.32 9.76
N PRO A 168 7.28 23.53 10.76
CA PRO A 168 8.11 23.17 11.90
C PRO A 168 9.33 22.35 11.47
N PHE A 169 10.38 22.40 12.30
CA PHE A 169 11.49 21.46 12.23
C PHE A 169 11.06 20.10 12.79
N GLU A 170 11.10 19.06 11.96
CA GLU A 170 10.66 17.70 12.27
C GLU A 170 11.84 16.72 12.21
N VAL A 171 11.87 15.78 13.15
CA VAL A 171 12.86 14.69 13.18
C VAL A 171 12.70 13.76 11.98
N ARG A 172 13.83 13.53 11.28
CA ARG A 172 13.94 12.69 10.07
C ARG A 172 14.52 11.30 10.32
N LEU A 173 14.89 10.96 11.56
CA LEU A 173 15.18 9.57 11.92
C LEU A 173 13.90 8.73 11.92
N PRO A 174 13.89 7.54 11.32
CA PRO A 174 12.85 6.53 11.50
C PRO A 174 12.55 6.24 12.98
N GLY A 175 11.34 5.74 13.28
CA GLY A 175 11.02 5.20 14.60
C GLY A 175 10.36 6.13 15.60
N LYS A 176 10.62 5.92 16.90
CA LYS A 176 9.88 6.57 17.99
C LYS A 176 9.83 8.10 17.85
N SER A 177 10.91 8.72 17.37
CA SER A 177 10.96 10.17 17.11
C SER A 177 10.61 10.61 15.67
N TRP A 178 10.37 9.73 14.70
CA TRP A 178 9.93 10.10 13.32
C TRP A 178 8.78 11.12 13.34
N ARG A 179 8.98 12.26 12.66
CA ARG A 179 8.10 13.44 12.62
C ARG A 179 7.69 14.06 13.96
N LYS A 180 8.47 13.82 15.03
CA LYS A 180 8.40 14.60 16.27
C LYS A 180 8.85 16.02 15.95
N VAL A 181 7.97 17.00 16.15
CA VAL A 181 8.30 18.43 16.05
C VAL A 181 9.29 18.79 17.16
N VAL A 182 10.37 19.48 16.82
CA VAL A 182 11.34 20.00 17.79
C VAL A 182 10.81 21.30 18.40
N ASN A 183 10.97 21.45 19.72
CA ASN A 183 10.53 22.65 20.43
C ASN A 183 11.33 23.89 20.00
N LYS A 184 10.65 24.94 19.54
CA LYS A 184 11.27 26.21 19.13
C LYS A 184 12.20 26.79 20.19
N ASN A 185 11.88 26.62 21.47
CA ASN A 185 12.67 27.18 22.58
C ASN A 185 14.08 26.56 22.70
N LEU A 186 14.37 25.47 21.98
CA LEU A 186 15.68 24.84 21.89
C LEU A 186 16.52 25.37 20.70
N ILE A 187 15.91 26.13 19.78
CA ILE A 187 16.50 26.54 18.51
C ILE A 187 16.74 28.06 18.54
N GLN A 188 18.00 28.47 18.40
CA GLN A 188 18.36 29.84 18.06
C GLN A 188 18.10 30.05 16.57
N VAL A 189 16.87 30.46 16.24
CA VAL A 189 16.45 30.74 14.87
C VAL A 189 17.06 32.08 14.42
N LYS A 190 17.88 32.04 13.36
CA LYS A 190 18.13 33.23 12.55
C LYS A 190 16.96 33.37 11.56
N ASN A 191 16.55 34.60 11.24
CA ASN A 191 15.31 34.86 10.50
C ASN A 191 15.37 34.57 8.99
N ASN A 192 16.32 33.76 8.54
CA ASN A 192 16.44 33.34 7.14
C ASN A 192 15.36 32.31 6.77
N SER A 193 14.72 32.51 5.63
CA SER A 193 13.71 31.58 5.08
C SER A 193 14.33 30.22 4.72
N ASP A 194 15.54 30.24 4.16
CA ASP A 194 16.06 29.15 3.33
C ASP A 194 16.89 28.13 4.14
N GLU A 195 17.16 28.46 5.41
CA GLU A 195 17.82 27.59 6.38
C GLU A 195 16.92 26.40 6.80
N HIS A 196 16.81 25.38 5.95
CA HIS A 196 15.85 24.29 6.13
C HIS A 196 16.32 23.14 7.05
N CYS A 197 17.61 23.10 7.44
CA CYS A 197 18.19 22.06 8.29
C CYS A 197 18.69 22.62 9.63
N LEU A 198 18.95 21.76 10.63
CA LEU A 198 19.50 22.15 11.93
C LEU A 198 20.90 21.59 12.17
N LYS A 199 21.79 22.41 12.73
CA LYS A 199 23.08 21.97 13.29
C LYS A 199 23.16 22.23 14.79
N HIS A 200 23.94 21.41 15.49
CA HIS A 200 24.26 21.59 16.90
C HIS A 200 25.70 22.08 17.05
N ILE A 201 25.92 23.05 17.96
CA ILE A 201 27.23 23.65 18.23
C ILE A 201 27.76 23.13 19.58
N VAL A 202 28.97 22.58 19.55
CA VAL A 202 29.64 21.91 20.66
C VAL A 202 30.52 22.90 21.43
N ASN A 203 29.94 23.55 22.44
CA ASN A 203 30.64 24.48 23.31
C ASN A 203 31.40 23.75 24.44
N LYS A 204 32.56 24.27 24.86
CA LYS A 204 33.20 23.85 26.11
C LYS A 204 32.27 24.13 27.29
N GLN A 205 32.10 23.17 28.19
CA GLN A 205 31.25 23.35 29.36
C GLN A 205 31.94 24.19 30.43
N SER A 206 31.43 25.40 30.65
CA SER A 206 31.58 26.10 31.94
C SER A 206 30.55 25.53 32.94
N THR A 207 30.95 25.41 34.20
CA THR A 207 30.26 24.61 35.24
C THR A 207 28.86 25.09 35.59
N ASN A 208 28.57 26.39 35.51
CA ASN A 208 27.32 26.96 36.01
C ASN A 208 26.31 27.45 34.95
N ASN A 209 26.67 27.56 33.66
CA ASN A 209 25.69 27.78 32.59
C ASN A 209 26.30 27.55 31.19
N SER A 210 26.07 26.37 30.61
CA SER A 210 26.40 26.08 29.20
C SER A 210 25.15 25.60 28.46
N LYS A 211 24.45 26.54 27.80
CA LYS A 211 23.31 26.23 26.93
C LYS A 211 23.80 25.49 25.68
N ASN A 212 23.31 24.29 25.44
CA ASN A 212 23.47 23.61 24.15
C ASN A 212 22.80 24.45 23.07
N VAL A 213 23.52 24.77 21.98
CA VAL A 213 23.02 25.67 20.94
C VAL A 213 22.66 24.85 19.69
N ILE A 214 21.39 24.91 19.31
CA ILE A 214 20.89 24.41 18.02
C ILE A 214 20.58 25.63 17.15
N VAL A 215 21.09 25.65 15.91
CA VAL A 215 20.89 26.76 14.96
C VAL A 215 20.34 26.22 13.65
N SER A 216 19.49 27.00 13.00
CA SER A 216 19.10 26.78 11.61
C SER A 216 20.27 27.05 10.65
N VAL A 217 20.33 26.32 9.54
CA VAL A 217 21.37 26.46 8.50
C VAL A 217 20.86 25.90 7.16
N GLU A 218 21.44 26.34 6.04
CA GLU A 218 21.22 25.75 4.72
C GLU A 218 21.68 24.30 4.66
N CYS A 219 20.84 23.41 4.13
CA CYS A 219 21.11 21.96 4.06
C CYS A 219 22.35 21.58 3.23
N ASN A 220 22.87 22.48 2.39
CA ASN A 220 24.04 22.24 1.54
C ASN A 220 25.38 22.49 2.26
N THR A 221 25.38 23.02 3.48
CA THR A 221 26.63 23.29 4.23
C THR A 221 27.39 21.98 4.53
N LEU A 222 28.70 21.98 4.31
CA LEU A 222 29.54 20.81 4.58
C LEU A 222 29.87 20.71 6.07
N LEU A 223 29.22 19.78 6.79
CA LEU A 223 29.42 19.53 8.22
C LEU A 223 29.67 18.04 8.51
N SER A 224 30.21 17.74 9.68
CA SER A 224 30.25 16.38 10.20
C SER A 224 28.83 15.88 10.50
N THR A 225 28.58 14.58 10.31
CA THR A 225 27.35 13.92 10.78
C THR A 225 27.68 12.98 11.93
N VAL A 226 26.92 13.06 13.02
CA VAL A 226 27.12 12.27 14.24
C VAL A 226 25.82 11.53 14.58
N CYS A 227 25.90 10.20 14.65
CA CYS A 227 24.78 9.31 14.99
C CYS A 227 25.06 8.60 16.30
N ILE A 228 24.04 8.43 17.14
CA ILE A 228 24.18 7.88 18.50
C ILE A 228 23.19 6.73 18.68
N PHE A 229 23.74 5.57 18.98
CA PHE A 229 22.99 4.33 19.23
C PHE A 229 23.10 3.97 20.70
N LYS A 230 21.97 3.68 21.34
CA LYS A 230 21.87 3.34 22.76
C LYS A 230 21.08 2.05 22.93
N SER A 231 21.74 1.01 23.46
CA SER A 231 21.20 -0.33 23.80
C SER A 231 20.42 -1.04 22.68
N GLN A 232 20.91 -2.20 22.24
CA GLN A 232 20.46 -2.98 21.07
C GLN A 232 20.91 -2.37 19.73
N LEU A 233 21.84 -3.07 19.07
CA LEU A 233 22.39 -2.74 17.75
C LEU A 233 22.07 -3.79 16.66
N ILE A 234 21.43 -4.89 17.04
CA ILE A 234 21.12 -6.02 16.15
C ILE A 234 19.60 -6.14 16.00
N SER A 235 19.18 -6.36 14.76
CA SER A 235 17.84 -6.83 14.39
C SER A 235 17.91 -8.30 13.99
N ILE A 236 16.94 -9.09 14.43
CA ILE A 236 16.61 -10.40 13.83
C ILE A 236 15.46 -10.28 12.81
N VAL A 237 14.70 -9.17 12.85
CA VAL A 237 13.61 -8.87 11.91
C VAL A 237 14.20 -8.70 10.50
N GLY A 238 13.53 -9.27 9.50
CA GLY A 238 13.97 -9.33 8.10
C GLY A 238 14.95 -10.46 7.77
N CYS A 239 15.71 -10.99 8.74
CA CYS A 239 16.67 -12.08 8.50
C CYS A 239 16.00 -13.48 8.60
N PRO A 240 16.56 -14.52 7.96
CA PRO A 240 16.14 -15.90 8.17
C PRO A 240 16.26 -16.37 9.63
N ASN A 241 15.51 -17.42 9.99
CA ASN A 241 15.64 -18.07 11.30
C ASN A 241 17.07 -18.55 11.53
N GLY A 242 17.71 -18.06 12.60
CA GLY A 242 19.13 -18.32 12.89
C GLY A 242 20.10 -17.27 12.32
N PHE A 243 19.61 -16.14 11.81
CA PHE A 243 20.40 -15.01 11.32
C PHE A 243 20.01 -13.69 11.99
N GLY A 244 20.87 -12.67 11.89
CA GLY A 244 20.63 -11.31 12.34
C GLY A 244 21.56 -10.30 11.66
N ALA A 245 21.19 -9.02 11.67
CA ALA A 245 21.89 -7.93 10.99
C ALA A 245 22.05 -6.69 11.90
N LEU A 246 22.93 -5.76 11.55
CA LEU A 246 23.03 -4.48 12.26
C LEU A 246 21.85 -3.58 11.92
N ILE A 247 21.31 -2.85 12.90
CA ILE A 247 20.22 -1.90 12.67
C ILE A 247 20.57 -0.73 11.74
N TYR A 248 21.84 -0.58 11.34
CA TYR A 248 22.32 0.39 10.34
C TYR A 248 23.04 -0.26 9.13
N ARG A 249 23.14 -1.59 9.06
CA ARG A 249 23.38 -2.40 7.85
C ARG A 249 22.43 -3.62 7.82
N PRO A 250 21.10 -3.40 7.79
CA PRO A 250 20.11 -4.46 7.98
C PRO A 250 20.01 -5.44 6.81
N ASN A 251 20.54 -5.10 5.64
CA ASN A 251 20.59 -5.95 4.45
C ASN A 251 21.69 -7.03 4.48
N GLU A 252 22.69 -6.91 5.37
CA GLU A 252 23.70 -7.96 5.58
C GLU A 252 23.36 -8.80 6.83
N CYS A 253 22.66 -9.92 6.62
CA CYS A 253 22.35 -10.88 7.67
C CYS A 253 23.50 -11.89 7.83
N TYR A 254 23.91 -12.15 9.07
CA TYR A 254 24.91 -13.16 9.43
C TYR A 254 24.29 -14.14 10.44
N GLY A 255 24.71 -15.40 10.42
CA GLY A 255 24.12 -16.42 11.28
C GLY A 255 24.82 -17.76 11.17
N ILE A 256 24.51 -18.66 12.11
CA ILE A 256 24.93 -20.05 11.99
C ILE A 256 23.87 -20.78 11.17
N ASP A 257 24.26 -21.30 10.01
CA ASP A 257 23.37 -22.09 9.19
C ASP A 257 23.19 -23.48 9.80
N TRP A 258 22.03 -23.72 10.43
CA TRP A 258 21.68 -24.99 11.08
C TRP A 258 20.94 -25.99 10.16
N LYS A 259 20.77 -25.64 8.88
CA LYS A 259 20.31 -26.53 7.81
C LYS A 259 21.36 -26.51 6.70
N LYS A 260 21.34 -27.47 5.78
CA LYS A 260 22.30 -27.51 4.65
C LYS A 260 21.86 -26.59 3.51
N ASN A 261 21.96 -25.27 3.70
CA ASN A 261 21.65 -24.28 2.66
C ASN A 261 22.91 -23.83 1.91
N ASN A 262 22.71 -23.20 0.74
CA ASN A 262 23.78 -22.65 -0.09
C ASN A 262 24.00 -21.16 0.22
N TYR A 263 24.42 -20.84 1.45
CA TYR A 263 24.79 -19.48 1.87
C TYR A 263 26.30 -19.25 1.84
N ASP A 264 26.73 -17.99 1.65
CA ASP A 264 28.15 -17.62 1.64
C ASP A 264 28.79 -17.89 3.00
N HIS A 265 29.87 -18.65 3.05
CA HIS A 265 30.57 -18.93 4.31
C HIS A 265 31.43 -17.73 4.76
N VAL A 266 31.33 -17.38 6.05
CA VAL A 266 32.17 -16.35 6.68
C VAL A 266 33.52 -16.95 7.05
N SER A 267 34.59 -16.48 6.41
CA SER A 267 35.97 -16.90 6.72
C SER A 267 36.42 -16.47 8.13
N ALA A 268 37.43 -17.14 8.70
CA ALA A 268 38.03 -16.70 9.96
C ALA A 268 38.64 -15.30 9.85
N LYS A 269 39.18 -14.93 8.67
CA LYS A 269 39.66 -13.58 8.39
C LYS A 269 38.54 -12.54 8.57
N GLU A 270 37.38 -12.73 7.94
CA GLU A 270 36.24 -11.79 8.08
C GLU A 270 35.72 -11.78 9.52
N TYR A 271 35.68 -12.94 10.19
CA TYR A 271 35.30 -13.04 11.60
C TYR A 271 36.21 -12.19 12.50
N PHE A 272 37.52 -12.37 12.42
CA PHE A 272 38.46 -11.62 13.26
C PHE A 272 38.63 -10.17 12.82
N GLU A 273 38.43 -9.83 11.54
CA GLU A 273 38.29 -8.44 11.08
C GLU A 273 37.13 -7.73 11.76
N LYS A 274 35.97 -8.40 11.87
CA LYS A 274 34.73 -7.84 12.38
C LYS A 274 34.23 -8.53 13.66
N ARG A 275 35.14 -8.80 14.61
CA ARG A 275 34.93 -9.71 15.75
C ARG A 275 33.77 -9.33 16.67
N ASN A 276 33.66 -8.06 17.11
CA ASN A 276 32.72 -7.72 18.18
C ASN A 276 31.25 -7.95 17.82
N TRP A 277 30.79 -7.49 16.65
CA TRP A 277 29.37 -7.64 16.28
C TRP A 277 29.01 -9.08 15.86
N LEU A 278 29.93 -9.84 15.28
CA LEU A 278 29.68 -11.25 14.97
C LEU A 278 29.56 -12.09 16.25
N ARG A 279 30.36 -11.81 17.29
CA ARG A 279 30.12 -12.36 18.64
C ARG A 279 28.75 -12.00 19.18
N MET A 280 28.31 -10.74 19.03
CA MET A 280 26.98 -10.31 19.49
C MET A 280 25.84 -11.02 18.75
N ILE A 281 25.96 -11.24 17.43
CA ILE A 281 24.96 -11.99 16.63
C ILE A 281 24.92 -13.45 17.09
N VAL A 282 26.07 -14.12 17.19
CA VAL A 282 26.16 -15.53 17.61
C VAL A 282 25.68 -15.71 19.06
N ALA A 283 25.95 -14.76 19.97
CA ALA A 283 25.51 -14.82 21.37
C ALA A 283 23.99 -14.61 21.55
N ILE A 284 23.30 -13.95 20.61
CA ILE A 284 21.83 -13.90 20.59
C ILE A 284 21.26 -15.30 20.26
N GLN A 285 21.93 -16.03 19.36
CA GLN A 285 21.52 -17.36 18.89
C GLN A 285 21.89 -18.49 19.88
N SER A 286 23.02 -18.35 20.59
CA SER A 286 23.56 -19.42 21.45
C SER A 286 22.67 -19.78 22.64
N LYS A 287 21.74 -18.91 23.05
CA LYS A 287 20.81 -19.09 24.17
C LYS A 287 20.08 -20.45 24.20
N TYR A 288 19.92 -21.10 23.05
CA TYR A 288 19.27 -22.40 22.91
C TYR A 288 20.24 -23.59 22.72
N LYS A 289 21.53 -23.35 22.44
CA LYS A 289 22.54 -24.38 22.08
C LYS A 289 23.97 -23.98 22.47
N ASN A 290 24.20 -23.63 23.74
CA ASN A 290 25.45 -22.98 24.21
C ASN A 290 26.77 -23.76 23.97
N GLN A 291 26.76 -25.08 23.72
CA GLN A 291 27.98 -25.88 23.54
C GLN A 291 28.30 -26.22 22.07
N ASN A 292 27.43 -25.89 21.12
CA ASN A 292 27.59 -26.34 19.73
C ASN A 292 28.73 -25.61 19.01
N PHE A 293 29.50 -26.37 18.23
CA PHE A 293 30.53 -25.87 17.33
C PHE A 293 29.96 -25.67 15.92
N PHE A 294 30.50 -24.68 15.21
CA PHE A 294 30.23 -24.39 13.80
C PHE A 294 31.55 -24.18 13.04
N LYS A 295 31.57 -24.55 11.75
CA LYS A 295 32.70 -24.33 10.85
C LYS A 295 32.95 -22.83 10.66
N ILE A 296 34.21 -22.43 10.79
CA ILE A 296 34.68 -21.06 10.56
C ILE A 296 35.76 -20.98 9.46
N ASP A 297 36.53 -22.04 9.25
CA ASP A 297 37.49 -22.11 8.15
C ASP A 297 37.85 -23.57 7.79
N TYR A 298 38.76 -23.77 6.84
CA TYR A 298 39.38 -25.07 6.55
C TYR A 298 40.84 -24.93 6.12
N PHE A 299 41.59 -26.03 6.20
CA PHE A 299 42.89 -26.15 5.57
C PHE A 299 43.01 -27.47 4.80
N LEU A 300 44.05 -27.57 3.98
CA LEU A 300 44.54 -28.83 3.42
C LEU A 300 45.87 -29.16 4.10
N ASP A 301 46.15 -30.43 4.31
CA ASP A 301 47.45 -30.90 4.79
C ASP A 301 48.44 -31.14 3.64
N ASN A 302 49.60 -31.73 3.96
CA ASN A 302 50.66 -32.05 3.00
C ASN A 302 50.29 -33.20 2.04
N PHE A 303 49.22 -33.95 2.30
CA PHE A 303 48.73 -35.06 1.48
C PHE A 303 47.49 -34.67 0.66
N GLY A 304 46.93 -33.47 0.88
CA GLY A 304 45.70 -32.98 0.26
C GLY A 304 44.43 -33.36 1.03
N GLU A 305 44.53 -33.98 2.20
CA GLU A 305 43.39 -34.21 3.07
C GLU A 305 42.86 -32.89 3.64
N LYS A 306 41.55 -32.81 3.81
CA LYS A 306 40.85 -31.58 4.18
C LYS A 306 40.43 -31.63 5.65
N TYR A 307 40.86 -30.63 6.40
CA TYR A 307 40.51 -30.47 7.81
C TYR A 307 39.63 -29.22 8.00
N TYR A 308 38.60 -29.34 8.84
CA TYR A 308 37.73 -28.22 9.20
C TYR A 308 38.17 -27.60 10.52
N ILE A 309 38.23 -26.26 10.54
CA ILE A 309 38.38 -25.48 11.76
C ILE A 309 36.97 -25.15 12.26
N LEU A 310 36.62 -25.66 13.44
CA LEU A 310 35.34 -25.42 14.08
C LEU A 310 35.51 -24.52 15.31
N MET A 311 34.58 -23.60 15.50
CA MET A 311 34.58 -22.63 16.60
C MET A 311 33.21 -22.66 17.32
N ASN A 312 33.17 -22.32 18.61
CA ASN A 312 31.92 -22.17 19.36
C ASN A 312 31.62 -20.69 19.70
N PRO A 313 30.45 -20.35 20.27
CA PRO A 313 30.08 -18.97 20.66
C PRO A 313 31.07 -18.25 21.60
N TYR A 314 31.90 -19.01 22.33
CA TYR A 314 32.90 -18.50 23.26
C TYR A 314 34.29 -18.35 22.62
N GLU A 315 34.42 -18.57 21.30
CA GLU A 315 35.67 -18.60 20.54
C GLU A 315 36.62 -19.76 20.91
N ARG A 316 36.13 -20.83 21.55
CA ARG A 316 36.92 -22.08 21.66
C ARG A 316 36.95 -22.76 20.29
N VAL A 317 38.12 -23.20 19.86
CA VAL A 317 38.37 -23.78 18.53
C VAL A 317 38.78 -25.24 18.63
N LYS A 318 38.43 -26.05 17.63
CA LYS A 318 38.97 -27.41 17.43
C LYS A 318 39.14 -27.73 15.94
N VAL A 319 40.09 -28.61 15.64
CA VAL A 319 40.24 -29.24 14.32
C VAL A 319 39.42 -30.52 14.27
N VAL A 320 38.83 -30.85 13.12
CA VAL A 320 38.30 -32.18 12.79
C VAL A 320 38.65 -32.56 11.35
N SER A 321 38.71 -33.85 11.07
CA SER A 321 38.68 -34.40 9.70
C SER A 321 37.43 -33.95 8.93
N LYS A 322 37.49 -33.99 7.59
CA LYS A 322 36.31 -33.86 6.72
C LYS A 322 35.49 -35.15 6.76
N ASP A 323 34.79 -35.36 7.87
CA ASP A 323 33.86 -36.46 8.04
C ASP A 323 32.68 -36.39 7.05
N ILE A 324 31.96 -37.50 6.89
CA ILE A 324 30.81 -37.62 5.97
C ILE A 324 29.61 -36.76 6.45
N PHE A 325 29.51 -36.50 7.75
CA PHE A 325 28.40 -35.75 8.35
C PHE A 325 28.51 -34.24 8.08
N TRP A 326 27.36 -33.62 7.78
CA TRP A 326 27.28 -32.19 7.54
C TRP A 326 27.43 -31.40 8.85
N ILE A 327 28.24 -30.33 8.81
CA ILE A 327 28.55 -29.48 9.95
C ILE A 327 27.99 -28.06 9.71
N PRO A 328 27.23 -27.47 10.66
CA PRO A 328 26.79 -26.08 10.61
C PRO A 328 27.94 -25.10 10.36
N ALA A 329 27.72 -24.04 9.60
CA ALA A 329 28.73 -23.04 9.27
C ALA A 329 28.28 -21.63 9.65
N LEU A 330 29.22 -20.77 10.05
CA LEU A 330 28.95 -19.34 10.11
C LEU A 330 28.83 -18.81 8.68
N SER A 331 27.67 -18.23 8.36
CA SER A 331 27.30 -17.86 7.00
C SER A 331 26.74 -16.44 6.94
N LYS A 332 26.79 -15.86 5.75
CA LYS A 332 26.32 -14.53 5.38
C LYS A 332 25.24 -14.65 4.30
N LEU A 333 24.26 -13.75 4.38
CA LEU A 333 23.25 -13.55 3.35
C LEU A 333 23.07 -12.04 3.12
N ILE A 334 23.22 -11.61 1.87
CA ILE A 334 22.86 -10.26 1.44
C ILE A 334 21.43 -10.31 0.92
N ILE A 335 20.48 -9.77 1.68
CA ILE A 335 19.08 -9.80 1.29
C ILE A 335 18.80 -8.67 0.29
N LYS A 336 18.42 -9.07 -0.93
CA LYS A 336 17.82 -8.16 -1.92
C LYS A 336 16.35 -7.97 -1.54
N SER A 337 15.83 -6.75 -1.68
CA SER A 337 14.44 -6.44 -1.36
C SER A 337 13.50 -7.01 -2.46
N THR A 338 13.12 -8.28 -2.32
CA THR A 338 12.21 -8.98 -3.25
C THR A 338 10.73 -8.73 -2.90
N ASN A 339 10.45 -8.58 -1.61
CA ASN A 339 9.08 -8.45 -1.09
C ASN A 339 8.82 -6.99 -0.75
N SER A 340 8.14 -6.27 -1.65
CA SER A 340 7.65 -4.92 -1.36
C SER A 340 6.69 -4.95 -0.16
N VAL A 341 6.92 -4.05 0.79
CA VAL A 341 5.93 -3.75 1.84
C VAL A 341 4.86 -2.87 1.21
N GLU A 342 3.62 -3.35 1.20
CA GLU A 342 2.46 -2.54 0.82
C GLU A 342 1.64 -2.17 2.05
N MET A 343 1.10 -0.94 2.06
CA MET A 343 0.23 -0.45 3.12
C MET A 343 -1.02 0.23 2.53
N VAL A 344 -2.19 -0.35 2.80
CA VAL A 344 -3.48 0.19 2.36
C VAL A 344 -4.25 0.70 3.57
N LEU A 345 -4.47 2.01 3.64
CA LEU A 345 -5.42 2.59 4.59
C LEU A 345 -6.81 2.56 3.96
N GLN A 346 -7.81 2.15 4.72
CA GLN A 346 -9.22 2.12 4.33
C GLN A 346 -10.09 2.77 5.42
N SER A 347 -11.31 3.17 5.06
CA SER A 347 -12.28 3.76 5.98
C SER A 347 -13.47 2.82 6.17
N ASN A 348 -13.77 2.46 7.42
CA ASN A 348 -15.00 1.76 7.76
C ASN A 348 -16.00 2.80 8.30
N GLU A 349 -16.96 3.20 7.45
CA GLU A 349 -17.91 4.26 7.81
C GLU A 349 -18.85 3.83 8.95
N ASN A 350 -19.22 2.54 9.01
CA ASN A 350 -20.10 1.98 10.05
C ASN A 350 -19.44 2.05 11.44
N ILE A 351 -18.19 1.58 11.57
CA ILE A 351 -17.46 1.51 12.84
C ILE A 351 -16.81 2.87 13.20
N LYS A 352 -16.89 3.87 12.31
CA LYS A 352 -16.31 5.22 12.49
C LYS A 352 -14.81 5.17 12.85
N THR A 353 -14.10 4.19 12.27
CA THR A 353 -12.66 3.96 12.42
C THR A 353 -11.98 3.75 11.06
N LEU A 354 -10.65 3.91 11.04
CA LEU A 354 -9.84 3.61 9.87
C LEU A 354 -9.12 2.28 10.10
N THR A 355 -9.06 1.44 9.07
CA THR A 355 -8.34 0.16 9.09
C THR A 355 -7.11 0.30 8.19
N LEU A 356 -5.94 -0.04 8.72
CA LEU A 356 -4.69 -0.13 8.00
C LEU A 356 -4.38 -1.61 7.77
N LEU A 357 -4.28 -1.99 6.50
CA LEU A 357 -3.73 -3.26 6.05
C LEU A 357 -2.23 -3.07 5.80
N VAL A 358 -1.42 -4.02 6.27
CA VAL A 358 0.02 -4.08 5.98
C VAL A 358 0.34 -5.46 5.45
N TYR A 359 0.77 -5.51 4.20
CA TYR A 359 1.36 -6.71 3.61
C TYR A 359 2.86 -6.72 3.88
N ASN A 360 3.44 -7.90 4.07
CA ASN A 360 4.88 -8.10 4.32
C ASN A 360 5.41 -7.32 5.55
N ARG A 361 4.64 -7.19 6.65
CA ARG A 361 5.01 -6.42 7.86
C ARG A 361 6.38 -6.83 8.44
N ASN A 362 6.80 -8.09 8.32
CA ASN A 362 8.14 -8.55 8.73
C ASN A 362 9.31 -7.80 8.05
N TYR A 363 9.06 -7.05 6.97
CA TYR A 363 10.04 -6.24 6.26
C TYR A 363 9.93 -4.73 6.59
N LEU A 364 9.13 -4.34 7.59
CA LEU A 364 9.17 -3.00 8.18
C LEU A 364 10.22 -2.90 9.30
N TRP A 365 10.93 -1.78 9.32
CA TRP A 365 11.89 -1.47 10.38
C TRP A 365 11.18 -1.12 11.70
N VAL A 366 11.70 -1.68 12.80
CA VAL A 366 11.15 -1.54 14.16
C VAL A 366 12.22 -1.21 15.18
N ASN A 367 11.90 -0.41 16.21
CA ASN A 367 12.84 -0.09 17.30
C ASN A 367 12.95 -1.21 18.35
N LYS A 368 11.90 -2.02 18.46
CA LYS A 368 11.67 -3.09 19.44
C LYS A 368 10.68 -4.09 18.85
N GLU A 369 10.69 -5.33 19.33
CA GLU A 369 9.75 -6.38 18.90
C GLU A 369 8.26 -6.02 19.15
N THR A 370 7.99 -5.12 20.10
CA THR A 370 6.65 -4.59 20.42
C THR A 370 6.26 -3.33 19.61
N ASP A 371 7.12 -2.85 18.71
CA ASP A 371 6.82 -1.74 17.80
C ASP A 371 6.03 -2.26 16.58
N ILE A 372 5.04 -1.49 16.13
CA ILE A 372 4.23 -1.86 14.95
C ILE A 372 5.02 -1.59 13.65
N GLY A 373 6.01 -0.70 13.68
CA GLY A 373 6.81 -0.29 12.50
C GLY A 373 6.12 0.80 11.66
N VAL A 374 4.87 1.12 11.96
CA VAL A 374 4.05 2.12 11.26
C VAL A 374 3.59 3.22 12.22
N LYS A 375 3.61 4.47 11.74
CA LYS A 375 3.00 5.64 12.40
C LYS A 375 1.91 6.24 11.53
N CYS A 376 0.74 6.45 12.10
CA CYS A 376 -0.34 7.18 11.44
C CYS A 376 -0.44 8.63 11.93
N PHE A 377 -0.76 9.54 11.03
CA PHE A 377 -0.78 10.99 11.26
C PHE A 377 -2.12 11.62 10.85
N THR A 378 -2.44 12.76 11.45
CA THR A 378 -3.50 13.69 11.04
C THR A 378 -3.03 15.12 11.32
N TYR A 379 -3.58 16.11 10.62
CA TYR A 379 -3.38 17.52 10.96
C TYR A 379 -4.07 17.92 12.27
N SER A 380 -3.41 18.80 13.02
CA SER A 380 -3.89 19.41 14.26
C SER A 380 -4.69 20.70 14.01
N LYS A 381 -5.06 21.43 15.08
CA LYS A 381 -5.76 22.73 14.96
C LYS A 381 -4.89 23.86 14.38
N LEU A 382 -3.57 23.67 14.27
CA LEU A 382 -2.58 24.68 13.84
C LEU A 382 -1.77 24.24 12.60
N GLY A 383 -2.23 23.24 11.85
CA GLY A 383 -1.51 22.71 10.69
C GLY A 383 -0.33 21.79 11.02
N PHE A 384 0.16 21.76 12.27
CA PHE A 384 1.16 20.80 12.72
C PHE A 384 0.63 19.36 12.69
N LEU A 385 1.50 18.38 12.49
CA LEU A 385 1.16 16.95 12.58
C LEU A 385 0.78 16.53 14.01
N LYS A 386 -0.14 15.59 14.10
CA LYS A 386 -0.54 14.88 15.32
C LYS A 386 -0.61 13.39 15.03
N ASN A 387 0.04 12.58 15.86
CA ASN A 387 -0.01 11.12 15.73
C ASN A 387 -1.42 10.61 16.07
N ALA A 388 -1.97 9.75 15.21
CA ALA A 388 -3.09 8.89 15.55
C ALA A 388 -2.59 7.67 16.37
N LYS A 389 -3.43 7.12 17.24
CA LYS A 389 -3.11 5.86 17.93
C LYS A 389 -3.37 4.69 16.99
N VAL A 390 -2.44 3.76 16.94
CA VAL A 390 -2.51 2.50 16.18
C VAL A 390 -2.58 1.32 17.13
N ASN A 391 -3.46 0.36 16.83
CA ASN A 391 -3.66 -0.87 17.58
C ASN A 391 -3.60 -2.04 16.58
N LEU A 392 -2.69 -3.01 16.75
CA LEU A 392 -2.78 -4.26 16.00
C LEU A 392 -4.05 -5.00 16.43
N ILE A 393 -4.84 -5.49 15.47
CA ILE A 393 -6.09 -6.26 15.71
C ILE A 393 -5.81 -7.74 15.47
N TRP A 394 -5.21 -8.05 14.33
CA TRP A 394 -5.00 -9.41 13.84
C TRP A 394 -3.71 -9.45 12.99
N GLU A 395 -3.02 -10.59 13.02
CA GLU A 395 -1.79 -10.84 12.27
C GLU A 395 -1.64 -12.34 12.00
N ASN A 396 -1.28 -12.73 10.77
CA ASN A 396 -1.04 -14.13 10.46
C ASN A 396 0.29 -14.63 11.06
N LYS A 397 0.44 -15.95 11.23
CA LYS A 397 1.62 -16.57 11.88
C LYS A 397 2.96 -16.13 11.25
N GLU A 398 2.98 -15.88 9.95
CA GLU A 398 4.17 -15.47 9.18
C GLU A 398 4.40 -13.96 9.13
N LYS A 399 3.44 -13.14 9.59
CA LYS A 399 3.44 -11.67 9.49
C LYS A 399 3.62 -11.14 8.06
N THR A 400 3.17 -11.94 7.09
CA THR A 400 3.00 -11.54 5.68
C THR A 400 1.72 -10.72 5.50
N TYR A 401 0.79 -10.73 6.46
CA TYR A 401 -0.40 -9.87 6.47
C TYR A 401 -0.85 -9.50 7.90
N SER A 402 -1.11 -8.20 8.12
CA SER A 402 -1.46 -7.62 9.41
C SER A 402 -2.60 -6.59 9.28
N VAL A 403 -3.58 -6.63 10.19
CA VAL A 403 -4.74 -5.73 10.24
C VAL A 403 -4.63 -4.84 11.49
N ILE A 404 -4.59 -3.51 11.29
CA ILE A 404 -4.30 -2.51 12.33
C ILE A 404 -5.42 -1.45 12.39
N GLN A 405 -6.00 -1.23 13.57
CA GLN A 405 -6.97 -0.15 13.80
C GLN A 405 -6.24 1.19 13.97
N VAL A 406 -6.70 2.22 13.27
CA VAL A 406 -6.18 3.59 13.36
C VAL A 406 -7.27 4.50 13.95
N LYS A 407 -7.05 4.95 15.19
CA LYS A 407 -8.08 5.66 15.96
C LYS A 407 -8.17 7.14 15.56
N LEU A 408 -9.39 7.62 15.29
CA LEU A 408 -9.67 9.00 14.88
C LEU A 408 -9.43 10.01 16.02
N VAL A 409 -8.22 10.56 16.10
CA VAL A 409 -7.80 11.53 17.13
C VAL A 409 -8.17 13.00 16.82
N SER A 410 -8.91 13.25 15.73
CA SER A 410 -9.45 14.57 15.37
C SER A 410 -10.97 14.63 15.52
N SER A 411 -11.46 15.60 16.31
CA SER A 411 -12.88 15.90 16.49
C SER A 411 -13.52 16.65 15.31
N PHE A 412 -12.80 16.82 14.20
CA PHE A 412 -13.25 17.52 12.98
C PHE A 412 -12.66 16.81 11.75
N ARG A 413 -13.27 17.00 10.58
CA ARG A 413 -12.82 16.42 9.30
C ARG A 413 -11.33 16.73 9.06
N SER A 414 -10.54 15.70 8.80
CA SER A 414 -9.08 15.76 8.62
C SER A 414 -8.62 14.68 7.65
N GLU A 415 -7.53 14.94 6.93
CA GLU A 415 -6.74 13.88 6.31
C GLU A 415 -6.01 13.03 7.36
N TYR A 416 -6.01 11.71 7.12
CA TYR A 416 -5.23 10.70 7.80
C TYR A 416 -4.41 9.91 6.77
N TRP A 417 -3.20 9.50 7.16
CA TRP A 417 -2.34 8.59 6.40
C TRP A 417 -1.35 7.90 7.35
N CYS A 418 -0.73 6.82 6.90
CA CYS A 418 0.23 6.05 7.69
C CYS A 418 1.55 5.87 6.94
N GLU A 419 2.66 5.92 7.67
CA GLU A 419 4.03 5.82 7.15
C GLU A 419 4.86 4.84 7.95
N GLY A 420 5.65 4.03 7.24
CA GLY A 420 6.66 3.12 7.78
C GLY A 420 7.95 3.27 6.99
N HIS A 421 8.97 2.51 7.35
CA HIS A 421 10.21 2.38 6.56
C HIS A 421 10.50 0.90 6.37
N THR A 422 10.89 0.49 5.16
CA THR A 422 11.41 -0.86 4.91
C THR A 422 12.65 -1.12 5.76
N ILE A 423 12.91 -2.38 6.08
CA ILE A 423 14.01 -2.73 6.97
C ILE A 423 15.38 -2.66 6.30
N PHE A 424 15.54 -3.11 5.05
CA PHE A 424 16.86 -3.27 4.42
C PHE A 424 17.49 -1.98 3.90
N ASP A 425 16.68 -1.08 3.34
CA ASP A 425 17.11 0.13 2.63
C ASP A 425 16.45 1.42 3.19
N PHE A 426 15.60 1.30 4.21
CA PHE A 426 14.90 2.41 4.86
C PHE A 426 14.05 3.27 3.90
N GLN A 427 13.56 2.69 2.80
CA GLN A 427 12.59 3.33 1.92
C GLN A 427 11.30 3.63 2.69
N LYS A 428 10.89 4.90 2.69
CA LYS A 428 9.69 5.36 3.39
C LYS A 428 8.42 4.94 2.63
N VAL A 429 7.77 3.88 3.08
CA VAL A 429 6.45 3.42 2.59
C VAL A 429 5.36 4.32 3.18
N SER A 430 4.33 4.66 2.39
CA SER A 430 3.22 5.51 2.83
C SER A 430 1.90 5.08 2.20
N THR A 431 0.83 5.10 2.98
CA THR A 431 -0.53 4.92 2.46
C THR A 431 -0.97 6.13 1.62
N ARG A 432 -2.03 5.96 0.83
CA ARG A 432 -2.84 7.08 0.33
C ARG A 432 -3.45 7.86 1.52
N ARG A 433 -3.83 9.13 1.28
CA ARG A 433 -4.49 10.00 2.27
C ARG A 433 -6.01 9.82 2.22
N ILE A 434 -6.63 9.60 3.38
CA ILE A 434 -8.08 9.45 3.53
C ILE A 434 -8.65 10.55 4.41
N ILE A 435 -9.78 11.13 4.02
CA ILE A 435 -10.45 12.20 4.78
C ILE A 435 -11.50 11.59 5.70
N ALA A 436 -11.25 11.60 7.00
CA ALA A 436 -12.14 11.02 8.01
C ALA A 436 -12.51 12.03 9.12
N VAL A 437 -13.58 11.73 9.86
CA VAL A 437 -14.13 12.58 10.93
C VAL A 437 -14.72 11.73 12.05
N LYS A 438 -14.47 12.06 13.32
CA LYS A 438 -15.07 11.32 14.45
C LYS A 438 -16.55 11.68 14.67
N ASN A 439 -16.88 12.97 14.60
CA ASN A 439 -18.24 13.50 14.80
C ASN A 439 -18.53 14.52 13.68
N ASN A 440 -19.60 14.35 12.91
CA ASN A 440 -19.99 15.31 11.87
C ASN A 440 -20.67 16.54 12.50
N LEU A 441 -19.88 17.54 12.89
CA LEU A 441 -20.36 18.78 13.51
C LEU A 441 -20.83 19.84 12.49
N GLY A 442 -20.66 19.60 11.19
CA GLY A 442 -21.04 20.53 10.13
C GLY A 442 -20.02 20.61 8.99
N TYR A 443 -20.32 21.50 8.04
CA TYR A 443 -19.68 21.55 6.74
C TYR A 443 -18.32 22.25 6.76
N GLY A 444 -17.40 21.74 5.95
CA GLY A 444 -16.07 22.32 5.76
C GLY A 444 -16.05 23.39 4.65
N PHE A 445 -15.42 24.51 4.97
CA PHE A 445 -15.13 25.62 4.08
C PHE A 445 -13.64 25.93 4.08
N VAL A 446 -13.13 26.27 2.90
CA VAL A 446 -11.75 26.71 2.69
C VAL A 446 -11.76 28.20 2.36
N ILE A 447 -10.96 28.97 3.08
CA ILE A 447 -10.78 30.41 2.88
C ILE A 447 -9.30 30.65 2.56
N ARG A 448 -9.00 31.08 1.34
CA ARG A 448 -7.71 31.75 1.05
C ARG A 448 -7.84 33.17 1.55
N TRP A 449 -7.11 33.53 2.60
CA TRP A 449 -7.14 34.86 3.20
C TRP A 449 -5.77 35.53 3.06
N ASN A 450 -5.73 36.60 2.25
CA ASN A 450 -4.64 37.57 2.28
C ASN A 450 -4.89 38.55 3.44
N VAL A 451 -3.91 38.74 4.32
CA VAL A 451 -4.00 39.61 5.51
C VAL A 451 -2.85 40.61 5.47
N SER A 452 -3.17 41.91 5.53
CA SER A 452 -2.17 42.98 5.62
C SER A 452 -1.56 43.08 7.03
N CYS A 453 -0.24 43.26 7.09
CA CYS A 453 0.57 43.43 8.31
C CYS A 453 0.82 44.90 8.67
N ILE A 454 0.32 45.88 7.90
CA ILE A 454 0.74 47.30 7.94
C ILE A 454 0.63 47.98 9.34
N HIS A 455 -0.14 47.44 10.28
CA HIS A 455 -0.23 47.95 11.66
C HIS A 455 0.12 46.91 12.75
N HIS A 456 0.58 45.71 12.42
CA HIS A 456 0.93 44.67 13.39
C HIS A 456 2.18 43.89 12.99
N VAL A 457 3.14 43.78 13.92
CA VAL A 457 4.42 43.10 13.74
C VAL A 457 4.23 41.61 13.43
N CYS A 458 4.45 41.24 12.17
CA CYS A 458 4.30 39.86 11.68
C CYS A 458 5.53 38.95 11.97
N ASN A 459 6.51 39.44 12.74
CA ASN A 459 7.83 38.82 12.96
C ASN A 459 7.81 37.47 13.71
N SER A 460 6.69 37.05 14.30
CA SER A 460 6.55 35.72 14.92
C SER A 460 5.64 34.83 14.10
N LEU A 461 6.21 33.75 13.55
CA LEU A 461 5.45 32.71 12.83
C LEU A 461 4.31 32.12 13.69
N SER A 462 4.49 32.09 15.02
CA SER A 462 3.51 31.58 15.99
C SER A 462 2.42 32.61 16.24
N ASP A 463 2.78 33.84 16.58
CA ASP A 463 1.86 34.74 17.28
C ASP A 463 0.94 35.47 16.31
N GLY A 464 1.40 35.79 15.09
CA GLY A 464 0.50 36.21 14.00
C GLY A 464 -0.54 35.13 13.66
N SER A 465 -0.15 33.85 13.66
CA SER A 465 -1.08 32.74 13.43
C SER A 465 -2.10 32.58 14.56
N GLN A 466 -1.67 32.78 15.82
CA GLN A 466 -2.55 32.77 16.97
C GLN A 466 -3.47 34.00 17.01
N ALA A 467 -3.00 35.18 16.60
CA ALA A 467 -3.81 36.39 16.51
C ALA A 467 -4.92 36.25 15.45
N ILE A 468 -4.60 35.74 14.26
CA ILE A 468 -5.58 35.42 13.21
C ILE A 468 -6.62 34.42 13.74
N ILE A 469 -6.18 33.34 14.40
CA ILE A 469 -7.08 32.34 14.97
C ILE A 469 -7.90 32.89 16.15
N LYS A 470 -7.35 33.79 16.98
CA LYS A 470 -8.09 34.50 18.04
C LYS A 470 -9.16 35.42 17.43
N LYS A 471 -8.84 36.20 16.38
CA LYS A 471 -9.78 37.08 15.67
C LYS A 471 -10.89 36.30 14.94
N LEU A 472 -10.61 35.07 14.49
CA LEU A 472 -11.62 34.16 13.93
C LEU A 472 -12.42 33.39 15.00
N ARG A 473 -11.88 33.21 16.22
CA ARG A 473 -12.58 32.55 17.34
C ARG A 473 -13.42 33.52 18.17
N SER A 474 -13.07 34.79 18.27
CA SER A 474 -13.90 35.82 18.92
C SER A 474 -15.26 35.99 18.24
N LEU A 475 -15.38 35.57 16.98
CA LEU A 475 -16.64 35.47 16.23
C LEU A 475 -17.65 34.47 16.84
N LYS A 476 -17.17 33.49 17.64
CA LYS A 476 -18.06 32.63 18.45
C LYS A 476 -18.82 33.46 19.52
N ASN A 477 -18.23 34.57 19.95
CA ASN A 477 -18.70 35.40 21.05
C ASN A 477 -19.31 36.74 20.60
N SER A 478 -19.19 37.12 19.32
CA SER A 478 -19.68 38.41 18.78
C SER A 478 -21.21 38.46 18.56
N LYS A 479 -21.98 38.02 19.57
CA LYS A 479 -23.46 37.93 19.60
C LYS A 479 -24.22 39.27 19.43
N ARG A 480 -23.55 40.41 19.23
CA ARG A 480 -24.03 41.70 19.80
C ARG A 480 -24.18 42.94 18.90
N LYS A 481 -24.00 42.89 17.56
CA LYS A 481 -24.30 44.07 16.69
C LYS A 481 -25.02 43.85 15.34
N ASN A 482 -24.87 42.70 14.66
CA ASN A 482 -25.51 42.47 13.35
C ASN A 482 -26.34 41.17 13.32
N GLY A 483 -27.66 41.28 13.24
CA GLY A 483 -28.59 40.14 13.30
C GLY A 483 -28.39 39.07 12.21
N ILE A 484 -27.87 39.47 11.05
CA ILE A 484 -27.58 38.59 9.88
C ILE A 484 -26.64 37.42 10.24
N PHE A 485 -25.78 37.57 11.25
CA PHE A 485 -24.81 36.54 11.65
C PHE A 485 -25.35 35.57 12.69
N ASN A 486 -26.54 35.81 13.27
CA ASN A 486 -27.07 35.00 14.37
C ASN A 486 -27.29 33.53 14.00
N ASP A 487 -27.47 33.18 12.72
CA ASP A 487 -27.76 31.79 12.31
C ASP A 487 -26.54 30.88 12.25
N LEU A 488 -25.33 31.44 12.11
CA LEU A 488 -24.12 30.66 11.79
C LEU A 488 -23.36 30.26 13.06
N ILE A 489 -23.11 28.96 13.23
CA ILE A 489 -22.24 28.43 14.27
C ILE A 489 -20.89 28.07 13.65
N VAL A 490 -19.81 28.67 14.15
CA VAL A 490 -18.43 28.30 13.81
C VAL A 490 -17.90 27.35 14.87
N HIS A 491 -17.76 26.06 14.52
CA HIS A 491 -17.29 25.00 15.43
C HIS A 491 -15.77 24.98 15.57
N ASN A 492 -15.07 25.25 14.47
CA ASN A 492 -13.62 25.07 14.38
C ASN A 492 -13.02 25.96 13.29
N VAL A 493 -11.79 26.40 13.54
CA VAL A 493 -10.96 27.21 12.63
C VAL A 493 -9.53 26.70 12.74
N ARG A 494 -8.90 26.41 11.59
CA ARG A 494 -7.53 25.90 11.45
C ARG A 494 -6.81 26.62 10.33
N ILE A 495 -5.53 26.95 10.51
CA ILE A 495 -4.64 27.26 9.39
C ILE A 495 -4.07 25.92 8.91
N MET A 496 -4.21 25.62 7.62
CA MET A 496 -3.77 24.35 7.01
C MET A 496 -2.47 24.52 6.22
N ASN A 497 -2.27 25.66 5.56
CA ASN A 497 -1.00 26.04 4.94
C ASN A 497 -0.82 27.56 4.97
N ARG A 498 0.43 28.02 4.86
CA ARG A 498 0.80 29.41 4.59
C ARG A 498 1.43 29.45 3.20
N GLU A 499 0.81 30.18 2.29
CA GLU A 499 1.22 30.22 0.88
C GLU A 499 2.38 31.19 0.67
N ARG A 500 2.27 32.40 1.23
CA ARG A 500 3.29 33.46 1.17
C ARG A 500 3.27 34.29 2.46
N ALA A 501 4.41 34.85 2.83
CA ALA A 501 4.51 35.88 3.85
C ALA A 501 5.59 36.90 3.45
N SER A 502 5.33 38.16 3.75
CA SER A 502 6.27 39.27 3.68
C SER A 502 6.08 40.16 4.92
N ASN A 503 6.88 41.21 5.05
CA ASN A 503 6.70 42.23 6.09
C ASN A 503 5.36 42.98 5.94
N VAL A 504 4.74 42.95 4.75
CA VAL A 504 3.54 43.73 4.41
C VAL A 504 2.26 42.88 4.39
N PHE A 505 2.35 41.57 4.10
CA PHE A 505 1.17 40.69 4.05
C PHE A 505 1.47 39.21 4.31
N ILE A 506 0.45 38.45 4.73
CA ILE A 506 0.49 36.98 4.83
C ILE A 506 -0.73 36.37 4.13
N VAL A 507 -0.49 35.42 3.21
CA VAL A 507 -1.53 34.61 2.57
C VAL A 507 -1.62 33.25 3.27
N ASN A 508 -2.77 32.96 3.88
CA ASN A 508 -3.04 31.71 4.58
C ASN A 508 -4.20 30.94 3.94
N TRP A 509 -4.11 29.62 3.93
CA TRP A 509 -5.20 28.70 3.61
C TRP A 509 -5.82 28.19 4.90
N ILE A 510 -7.07 28.59 5.14
CA ILE A 510 -7.76 28.43 6.42
C ILE A 510 -8.98 27.54 6.22
N HIS A 511 -9.08 26.49 7.04
CA HIS A 511 -10.27 25.64 7.13
C HIS A 511 -11.19 26.13 8.25
N VAL A 512 -12.47 26.26 7.93
CA VAL A 512 -13.54 26.63 8.86
C VAL A 512 -14.63 25.57 8.81
N THR A 513 -15.08 25.09 9.97
CA THR A 513 -16.18 24.13 10.09
C THR A 513 -17.42 24.84 10.64
N THR A 514 -18.54 24.81 9.93
CA THR A 514 -19.76 25.54 10.31
C THR A 514 -21.06 24.74 10.17
N SER A 515 -22.04 25.04 11.01
CA SER A 515 -23.44 24.64 10.83
C SER A 515 -24.37 25.87 10.97
N LEU A 516 -25.66 25.69 10.69
CA LEU A 516 -26.69 26.66 11.06
C LEU A 516 -27.31 26.27 12.41
N LYS A 517 -27.83 27.25 13.18
CA LYS A 517 -28.50 27.01 14.47
C LYS A 517 -29.64 25.99 14.38
N ILE A 518 -30.51 26.14 13.38
CA ILE A 518 -31.65 25.24 13.15
C ILE A 518 -31.18 23.79 12.93
N SER A 519 -30.05 23.59 12.23
CA SER A 519 -29.44 22.26 12.03
C SER A 519 -28.62 21.74 13.22
N SER A 520 -28.40 22.52 14.28
CA SER A 520 -27.56 22.10 15.41
C SER A 520 -28.30 21.45 16.57
N VAL A 521 -29.63 21.61 16.64
CA VAL A 521 -30.47 21.03 17.71
C VAL A 521 -30.76 19.55 17.45
N ASN A 522 -30.89 19.14 16.18
CA ASN A 522 -31.19 17.75 15.83
C ASN A 522 -29.98 16.81 15.94
N ASN A 523 -28.75 17.33 16.11
CA ASN A 523 -27.52 16.52 16.13
C ASN A 523 -27.14 16.01 17.53
N SER A 524 -28.03 16.13 18.52
CA SER A 524 -27.82 15.63 19.90
C SER A 524 -28.71 14.44 20.29
N VAL A 525 -29.60 13.97 19.42
CA VAL A 525 -30.47 12.80 19.67
C VAL A 525 -30.61 11.96 18.41
N GLY A 526 -30.39 10.64 18.54
CA GLY A 526 -30.68 9.65 17.50
C GLY A 526 -29.62 9.47 16.42
N GLU A 527 -29.33 8.21 16.08
CA GLU A 527 -28.68 7.88 14.81
C GLU A 527 -29.76 7.80 13.72
N MET A 528 -29.65 8.61 12.67
CA MET A 528 -30.47 8.48 11.47
C MET A 528 -29.62 8.74 10.22
N THR A 529 -29.89 7.96 9.18
CA THR A 529 -29.20 8.01 7.88
C THR A 529 -29.59 9.27 7.08
N GLU A 530 -28.78 10.33 7.14
CA GLU A 530 -28.89 11.47 6.22
C GLU A 530 -28.69 11.01 4.77
N ASN A 531 -29.68 11.11 3.86
CA ASN A 531 -29.35 11.12 2.42
C ASN A 531 -30.33 11.66 1.34
N ASP A 532 -31.66 11.81 1.55
CA ASP A 532 -32.56 12.26 0.43
C ASP A 532 -33.68 13.28 0.72
N LYS A 533 -33.97 13.59 1.99
CA LYS A 533 -34.50 14.93 2.33
C LYS A 533 -33.36 15.96 2.42
N SER A 534 -32.11 15.48 2.51
CA SER A 534 -30.93 16.29 2.79
C SER A 534 -30.43 17.05 1.56
N GLU A 535 -30.22 16.44 0.38
CA GLU A 535 -29.44 17.05 -0.71
C GLU A 535 -29.97 18.45 -1.16
N GLN A 536 -31.28 18.58 -1.38
CA GLN A 536 -31.88 19.84 -1.84
C GLN A 536 -31.94 20.92 -0.72
N ILE A 537 -32.04 20.52 0.55
CA ILE A 537 -31.98 21.42 1.71
C ILE A 537 -30.51 21.82 1.99
N ASN A 538 -29.58 20.88 1.86
CA ASN A 538 -28.14 21.04 2.05
C ASN A 538 -27.55 22.00 1.02
N THR A 539 -27.94 21.94 -0.26
CA THR A 539 -27.46 22.93 -1.25
C THR A 539 -27.85 24.36 -0.90
N VAL A 540 -29.07 24.57 -0.38
CA VAL A 540 -29.54 25.89 0.10
C VAL A 540 -28.80 26.31 1.37
N ALA A 541 -28.66 25.40 2.34
CA ALA A 541 -27.94 25.65 3.60
C ALA A 541 -26.46 25.96 3.36
N LEU A 542 -25.76 25.19 2.53
CA LEU A 542 -24.37 25.41 2.10
C LEU A 542 -24.20 26.78 1.43
N LYS A 543 -25.14 27.17 0.56
CA LYS A 543 -25.11 28.49 -0.10
C LYS A 543 -25.37 29.63 0.90
N ARG A 544 -26.28 29.46 1.86
CA ARG A 544 -26.52 30.41 2.97
C ARG A 544 -25.26 30.56 3.83
N MET A 545 -24.67 29.45 4.29
CA MET A 545 -23.41 29.45 5.05
C MET A 545 -22.26 30.12 4.29
N LYS A 546 -22.06 29.80 3.00
CA LYS A 546 -21.05 30.46 2.15
C LYS A 546 -21.25 31.97 2.08
N ASN A 547 -22.49 32.43 1.91
CA ASN A 547 -22.79 33.85 1.79
C ASN A 547 -22.59 34.61 3.12
N ILE A 548 -22.98 34.00 4.25
CA ILE A 548 -22.74 34.57 5.58
C ILE A 548 -21.23 34.63 5.87
N LEU A 549 -20.49 33.55 5.58
CA LEU A 549 -19.02 33.52 5.68
C LEU A 549 -18.35 34.59 4.81
N LYS A 550 -18.83 34.83 3.58
CA LYS A 550 -18.28 35.89 2.71
C LYS A 550 -18.48 37.28 3.31
N LYS A 551 -19.67 37.59 3.83
CA LYS A 551 -19.93 38.87 4.53
C LYS A 551 -19.01 39.01 5.75
N LEU A 552 -18.93 37.97 6.57
CA LEU A 552 -18.12 37.91 7.78
C LEU A 552 -16.62 38.14 7.52
N VAL A 553 -16.04 37.60 6.44
CA VAL A 553 -14.61 37.85 6.12
C VAL A 553 -14.38 39.30 5.67
N LEU A 554 -15.29 39.87 4.88
CA LEU A 554 -15.22 41.27 4.44
C LEU A 554 -15.32 42.25 5.63
N ASP A 555 -16.24 42.00 6.57
CA ASP A 555 -16.39 42.80 7.79
C ASP A 555 -15.11 42.82 8.64
N ILE A 556 -14.35 41.71 8.69
CA ILE A 556 -13.13 41.59 9.52
C ILE A 556 -11.93 42.31 8.90
N SER A 557 -11.90 42.46 7.56
CA SER A 557 -10.85 43.19 6.86
C SER A 557 -11.29 43.63 5.45
N LYS A 558 -11.74 44.88 5.35
CA LYS A 558 -12.37 45.49 4.16
C LYS A 558 -11.53 45.41 2.87
N ASN A 559 -10.20 45.40 2.99
CA ASN A 559 -9.27 45.43 1.85
C ASN A 559 -8.70 44.03 1.52
N THR A 560 -9.42 42.94 1.82
CA THR A 560 -8.90 41.56 1.63
C THR A 560 -9.61 40.76 0.55
N THR A 561 -8.83 40.35 -0.46
CA THR A 561 -9.27 39.35 -1.44
C THR A 561 -9.39 38.00 -0.75
N SER A 562 -10.63 37.52 -0.63
CA SER A 562 -10.95 36.24 0.03
C SER A 562 -11.68 35.29 -0.93
N VAL A 563 -11.07 34.13 -1.17
CA VAL A 563 -11.68 33.05 -1.98
C VAL A 563 -12.27 32.03 -1.02
N ILE A 564 -13.59 31.87 -1.03
CA ILE A 564 -14.31 30.90 -0.20
C ILE A 564 -14.82 29.75 -1.08
N ARG A 565 -14.31 28.55 -0.80
CA ARG A 565 -14.69 27.25 -1.39
C ARG A 565 -15.25 26.33 -0.31
N SER A 566 -15.91 25.24 -0.67
CA SER A 566 -16.12 24.13 0.28
C SER A 566 -14.89 23.24 0.26
N THR A 567 -14.64 22.48 1.33
CA THR A 567 -13.71 21.34 1.28
C THR A 567 -14.16 20.29 0.27
N ASP A 568 -15.48 20.12 0.08
CA ASP A 568 -16.06 18.91 -0.50
C ASP A 568 -16.91 19.14 -1.76
N TYR A 569 -17.38 20.37 -2.04
CA TYR A 569 -18.35 20.63 -3.13
C TYR A 569 -18.08 21.88 -3.98
N CYS A 570 -18.26 21.75 -5.30
CA CYS A 570 -18.34 22.87 -6.23
C CYS A 570 -19.73 23.49 -6.23
N PHE A 571 -19.79 24.78 -5.90
CA PHE A 571 -21.05 25.51 -5.80
C PHE A 571 -21.69 25.74 -7.18
N PRO A 572 -23.03 25.67 -7.31
CA PRO A 572 -23.73 25.94 -8.56
C PRO A 572 -23.35 27.29 -9.18
N GLN A 573 -22.80 27.26 -10.40
CA GLN A 573 -22.37 28.43 -11.17
C GLN A 573 -23.28 28.63 -12.38
N ARG A 574 -23.75 29.85 -12.60
CA ARG A 574 -24.50 30.25 -13.80
C ARG A 574 -23.55 30.52 -14.96
N PHE A 575 -24.02 30.27 -16.18
CA PHE A 575 -23.34 30.60 -17.43
C PHE A 575 -24.38 30.93 -18.51
N LEU A 576 -23.96 31.63 -19.56
CA LEU A 576 -24.77 31.89 -20.76
C LEU A 576 -24.51 30.79 -21.79
N LEU A 577 -25.57 30.38 -22.48
CA LEU A 577 -25.47 29.64 -23.74
C LEU A 577 -25.32 30.65 -24.89
N ILE A 578 -24.82 30.19 -26.05
CA ILE A 578 -24.65 31.06 -27.23
C ILE A 578 -25.98 31.71 -27.64
N ASN A 579 -27.10 31.00 -27.51
CA ASN A 579 -28.46 31.47 -27.81
C ASN A 579 -29.07 32.30 -26.65
N ASP A 580 -28.26 33.08 -25.91
CA ASP A 580 -28.56 33.91 -24.71
C ASP A 580 -29.30 33.25 -23.52
N LYS A 581 -29.72 32.00 -23.64
CA LYS A 581 -30.43 31.26 -22.60
C LYS A 581 -29.51 30.94 -21.44
N GLN A 582 -29.72 31.58 -20.28
CA GLN A 582 -28.96 31.27 -19.07
C GLN A 582 -29.21 29.82 -18.61
N ASN A 583 -28.11 29.10 -18.33
CA ASN A 583 -28.11 27.79 -17.69
C ASN A 583 -27.22 27.82 -16.42
N GLN A 584 -27.16 26.72 -15.70
CA GLN A 584 -26.45 26.64 -14.42
C GLN A 584 -25.91 25.24 -14.21
N TRP A 585 -24.67 25.11 -13.75
CA TRP A 585 -24.13 23.85 -13.24
C TRP A 585 -24.87 23.45 -11.94
N ASN A 586 -25.20 22.18 -11.78
CA ASN A 586 -25.69 21.61 -10.53
C ASN A 586 -24.56 21.61 -9.47
N ILE A 587 -24.85 21.24 -8.22
CA ILE A 587 -23.76 20.95 -7.26
C ILE A 587 -23.03 19.68 -7.71
N ALA A 588 -21.72 19.59 -7.44
CA ALA A 588 -20.94 18.37 -7.61
C ALA A 588 -19.95 18.23 -6.44
N ARG A 589 -19.63 16.99 -6.05
CA ARG A 589 -18.56 16.71 -5.07
C ARG A 589 -17.20 16.88 -5.74
N ARG A 590 -16.17 17.16 -4.94
CA ARG A 590 -14.78 17.29 -5.40
C ARG A 590 -14.28 15.95 -5.95
N GLY A 591 -14.00 15.90 -7.24
CA GLY A 591 -13.74 14.69 -8.03
C GLY A 591 -14.80 14.42 -9.11
N ASP A 592 -16.05 14.85 -8.88
CA ASP A 592 -17.19 14.47 -9.71
C ASP A 592 -17.41 15.41 -10.90
N LEU A 593 -18.14 14.90 -11.91
CA LEU A 593 -18.68 15.67 -13.02
C LEU A 593 -20.06 16.23 -12.69
N GLY A 594 -20.17 17.56 -12.65
CA GLY A 594 -21.45 18.26 -12.46
C GLY A 594 -22.20 18.45 -13.77
N THR A 595 -23.46 18.03 -13.82
CA THR A 595 -24.39 18.24 -14.95
C THR A 595 -25.05 19.62 -14.94
N THR A 596 -25.73 19.98 -16.02
CA THR A 596 -26.53 21.21 -16.13
C THR A 596 -27.91 21.12 -15.47
N LYS A 597 -28.45 22.25 -14.99
CA LYS A 597 -29.77 22.33 -14.32
C LYS A 597 -30.93 22.15 -15.30
N ARG A 598 -30.81 22.70 -16.51
CA ARG A 598 -31.64 22.42 -17.69
C ARG A 598 -30.92 21.38 -18.57
N LEU A 599 -31.66 20.46 -19.20
CA LEU A 599 -31.08 19.45 -20.09
C LEU A 599 -30.33 20.15 -21.24
N CYS A 600 -29.16 19.62 -21.59
CA CYS A 600 -28.27 20.14 -22.61
C CYS A 600 -27.34 18.99 -23.00
N ILE A 601 -27.32 18.62 -24.28
CA ILE A 601 -26.62 17.45 -24.81
C ILE A 601 -25.61 17.92 -25.87
N GLN A 602 -24.48 17.22 -25.97
CA GLN A 602 -23.40 17.42 -26.95
C GLN A 602 -23.70 16.63 -28.24
N LYS A 603 -23.03 16.94 -29.36
CA LYS A 603 -23.12 16.20 -30.64
C LYS A 603 -22.99 14.67 -30.50
N ASN A 604 -22.16 14.21 -29.58
CA ASN A 604 -21.91 12.78 -29.29
C ASN A 604 -22.93 12.16 -28.31
N GLY A 605 -24.13 12.74 -28.16
CA GLY A 605 -25.18 12.24 -27.26
C GLY A 605 -24.87 12.33 -25.76
N MET A 606 -23.75 12.95 -25.36
CA MET A 606 -23.36 13.10 -23.95
C MET A 606 -24.03 14.32 -23.31
N PRO A 607 -24.57 14.24 -22.08
CA PRO A 607 -25.02 15.41 -21.35
C PRO A 607 -23.82 16.35 -21.09
N TYR A 608 -24.03 17.66 -21.15
CA TYR A 608 -22.97 18.61 -20.79
C TYR A 608 -22.60 18.47 -19.31
N THR A 609 -21.30 18.29 -19.07
CA THR A 609 -20.72 18.17 -17.72
C THR A 609 -19.47 19.00 -17.53
N ARG A 610 -19.16 19.33 -16.27
CA ARG A 610 -17.96 20.07 -15.89
C ARG A 610 -17.31 19.45 -14.66
N LEU A 611 -15.99 19.27 -14.68
CA LEU A 611 -15.27 18.62 -13.57
C LEU A 611 -15.16 19.53 -12.35
N CYS A 612 -15.49 19.00 -11.18
CA CYS A 612 -15.26 19.64 -9.89
C CYS A 612 -13.87 19.31 -9.37
N GLN A 613 -12.89 20.16 -9.68
CA GLN A 613 -11.49 20.01 -9.31
C GLN A 613 -11.17 20.52 -7.90
N GLY A 614 -9.93 20.26 -7.47
CA GLY A 614 -9.35 20.72 -6.21
C GLY A 614 -9.02 19.60 -5.24
N ASP A 615 -8.35 19.98 -4.15
CA ASP A 615 -7.92 19.07 -3.08
C ASP A 615 -8.51 19.50 -1.72
N PHE A 616 -8.13 18.82 -0.63
CA PHE A 616 -8.59 19.15 0.71
C PHE A 616 -8.07 20.51 1.19
N LEU A 617 -6.82 20.88 0.86
CA LEU A 617 -6.17 22.11 1.33
C LEU A 617 -6.78 23.36 0.68
N HIS A 618 -6.92 23.34 -0.64
CA HIS A 618 -7.36 24.48 -1.48
C HIS A 618 -8.86 24.52 -1.74
N GLY A 619 -9.58 23.44 -1.42
CA GLY A 619 -11.02 23.31 -1.59
C GLY A 619 -11.48 23.18 -3.04
N ALA A 620 -12.76 22.85 -3.21
CA ALA A 620 -13.37 22.51 -4.49
C ALA A 620 -13.69 23.74 -5.38
N TYR A 621 -13.42 23.62 -6.68
CA TYR A 621 -13.73 24.61 -7.72
C TYR A 621 -13.94 23.94 -9.09
N TRP A 622 -14.71 24.57 -9.99
CA TRP A 622 -14.93 24.01 -11.33
C TRP A 622 -13.67 24.17 -12.21
N LYS A 623 -13.32 23.14 -12.99
CA LYS A 623 -12.36 23.26 -14.11
C LYS A 623 -12.80 24.36 -15.06
N ASP A 624 -11.91 25.19 -15.56
CA ASP A 624 -12.27 26.28 -16.48
C ASP A 624 -12.80 25.77 -17.83
N LEU A 625 -13.65 26.58 -18.47
CA LEU A 625 -14.24 26.28 -19.77
C LEU A 625 -13.35 26.89 -20.86
N ILE A 626 -12.89 26.04 -21.79
CA ILE A 626 -12.05 26.44 -22.92
C ILE A 626 -12.92 26.88 -24.11
N THR A 627 -14.08 26.23 -24.29
CA THR A 627 -15.05 26.48 -25.36
C THR A 627 -16.41 26.90 -24.80
N PRO A 628 -17.23 27.66 -25.57
CA PRO A 628 -18.62 27.95 -25.22
C PRO A 628 -19.50 26.69 -25.30
N VAL A 629 -20.65 26.72 -24.61
CA VAL A 629 -21.58 25.58 -24.53
C VAL A 629 -22.69 25.71 -25.57
N PHE A 630 -22.82 24.72 -26.45
CA PHE A 630 -23.84 24.61 -27.49
C PHE A 630 -24.70 23.37 -27.25
N CYS A 631 -26.00 23.52 -26.96
CA CYS A 631 -26.87 22.38 -26.68
C CYS A 631 -27.56 21.89 -27.96
N GLU A 632 -27.38 20.60 -28.28
CA GLU A 632 -28.12 19.93 -29.36
C GLU A 632 -29.59 19.66 -29.01
N SER A 633 -30.37 19.29 -30.03
CA SER A 633 -31.72 18.73 -29.85
C SER A 633 -31.67 17.43 -29.04
N THR A 634 -32.73 17.16 -28.27
CA THR A 634 -32.75 16.05 -27.31
C THR A 634 -33.78 14.99 -27.70
N PRO A 635 -33.43 13.70 -27.82
CA PRO A 635 -34.39 12.63 -28.08
C PRO A 635 -35.54 12.58 -27.07
N ASN A 636 -36.69 12.07 -27.49
CA ASN A 636 -37.88 12.01 -26.64
C ASN A 636 -37.67 11.05 -25.45
N SER A 637 -37.08 9.88 -25.70
CA SER A 637 -36.59 8.94 -24.68
C SER A 637 -35.79 9.63 -23.59
N THR A 638 -34.74 10.36 -23.96
CA THR A 638 -33.86 11.12 -23.05
C THR A 638 -34.61 12.19 -22.26
N ASN A 639 -35.54 12.89 -22.91
CA ASN A 639 -36.38 13.90 -22.27
C ASN A 639 -37.33 13.28 -21.23
N ILE A 640 -37.89 12.10 -21.51
CA ILE A 640 -38.74 11.34 -20.58
C ILE A 640 -37.90 10.81 -19.41
N LEU A 641 -36.77 10.14 -19.65
CA LEU A 641 -35.86 9.64 -18.61
C LEU A 641 -35.37 10.79 -17.70
N TYR A 642 -35.02 11.94 -18.27
CA TYR A 642 -34.66 13.15 -17.52
C TYR A 642 -35.80 13.70 -16.63
N LYS A 643 -37.05 13.64 -17.11
CA LYS A 643 -38.25 14.02 -16.33
C LYS A 643 -38.49 13.00 -15.21
N LEU A 644 -38.42 11.70 -15.48
CA LEU A 644 -38.58 10.62 -14.49
C LEU A 644 -37.55 10.76 -13.35
N LYS A 645 -36.27 10.96 -13.71
CA LYS A 645 -35.14 11.20 -12.78
C LYS A 645 -35.32 12.43 -11.88
N LYS A 646 -36.22 13.36 -12.24
CA LYS A 646 -36.57 14.56 -11.48
C LYS A 646 -37.96 14.52 -10.84
N SER A 647 -38.74 13.46 -11.06
CA SER A 647 -40.13 13.37 -10.60
C SER A 647 -40.22 13.24 -9.08
N SER A 648 -41.32 13.73 -8.50
CA SER A 648 -41.71 13.41 -7.12
C SER A 648 -42.09 11.93 -6.96
N ILE A 649 -42.58 11.31 -8.05
CA ILE A 649 -42.98 9.89 -8.12
C ILE A 649 -41.82 8.96 -7.74
N LEU A 650 -40.58 9.31 -8.11
CA LEU A 650 -39.37 8.58 -7.73
C LEU A 650 -39.14 8.51 -6.20
N LYS A 651 -39.80 9.36 -5.41
CA LYS A 651 -39.75 9.33 -3.94
C LYS A 651 -40.95 8.64 -3.28
N SER A 652 -42.03 8.38 -4.01
CA SER A 652 -43.27 7.79 -3.48
C SER A 652 -43.62 6.41 -4.05
N SER A 653 -43.11 6.09 -5.24
CA SER A 653 -43.22 4.78 -5.90
C SER A 653 -42.01 4.54 -6.82
N PRO A 654 -40.78 4.48 -6.26
CA PRO A 654 -39.54 4.28 -7.01
C PRO A 654 -39.54 3.03 -7.91
N GLU A 655 -40.24 1.97 -7.50
CA GLU A 655 -40.41 0.73 -8.27
C GLU A 655 -41.16 0.96 -9.59
N LYS A 656 -42.23 1.77 -9.57
CA LYS A 656 -42.97 2.15 -10.79
C LYS A 656 -42.18 3.06 -11.71
N VAL A 657 -41.22 3.83 -11.19
CA VAL A 657 -40.32 4.65 -12.00
C VAL A 657 -39.24 3.78 -12.65
N LEU A 658 -38.71 2.77 -11.94
CA LEU A 658 -37.77 1.81 -12.50
C LEU A 658 -38.41 0.99 -13.64
N ARG A 659 -39.60 0.43 -13.43
CA ARG A 659 -40.29 -0.33 -14.48
C ARG A 659 -40.63 0.52 -15.71
N LYS A 660 -40.99 1.80 -15.52
CA LYS A 660 -41.14 2.75 -16.65
C LYS A 660 -39.82 3.03 -17.36
N ALA A 661 -38.70 3.09 -16.66
CA ALA A 661 -37.39 3.21 -17.29
C ALA A 661 -37.03 1.94 -18.08
N LYS A 662 -37.35 0.73 -17.56
CA LYS A 662 -37.19 -0.55 -18.29
C LYS A 662 -37.90 -0.52 -19.64
N ASN A 663 -39.20 -0.24 -19.64
CA ASN A 663 -40.00 -0.15 -20.87
C ASN A 663 -39.38 0.81 -21.91
N ILE A 664 -38.95 2.01 -21.49
CA ILE A 664 -38.31 2.97 -22.41
C ILE A 664 -37.01 2.43 -23.02
N ILE A 665 -36.19 1.70 -22.24
CA ILE A 665 -34.97 1.05 -22.73
C ILE A 665 -35.34 -0.02 -23.78
N THR A 666 -36.31 -0.88 -23.48
CA THR A 666 -36.78 -1.94 -24.40
C THR A 666 -37.36 -1.36 -25.71
N GLU A 667 -38.19 -0.32 -25.61
CA GLU A 667 -38.87 0.32 -26.75
C GLU A 667 -37.93 1.09 -27.68
N ASN A 668 -36.74 1.51 -27.20
CA ASN A 668 -35.84 2.43 -27.92
C ASN A 668 -34.41 1.87 -28.07
N ILE A 669 -34.21 0.55 -27.90
CA ILE A 669 -32.89 -0.03 -27.55
C ILE A 669 -31.75 0.29 -28.53
N ASN A 670 -32.06 0.46 -29.82
CA ASN A 670 -31.10 0.79 -30.88
C ASN A 670 -30.76 2.30 -30.94
N ASP A 671 -31.62 3.16 -30.40
CA ASP A 671 -31.53 4.63 -30.47
C ASP A 671 -31.00 5.26 -29.16
N LEU A 672 -30.61 4.45 -28.18
CA LEU A 672 -30.17 4.92 -26.87
C LEU A 672 -28.82 5.66 -26.94
N ILE A 673 -28.81 6.91 -26.50
CA ILE A 673 -27.60 7.73 -26.44
C ILE A 673 -26.94 7.66 -25.06
N PRO A 674 -25.65 8.03 -24.90
CA PRO A 674 -24.95 7.98 -23.61
C PRO A 674 -25.63 8.74 -22.46
N ALA A 675 -26.44 9.77 -22.77
CA ALA A 675 -27.29 10.45 -21.81
C ALA A 675 -28.38 9.55 -21.20
N ASP A 676 -28.95 8.62 -21.96
CA ASP A 676 -30.01 7.72 -21.50
C ASP A 676 -29.46 6.74 -20.46
N ILE A 677 -28.34 6.09 -20.77
CA ILE A 677 -27.63 5.18 -19.85
C ILE A 677 -27.28 5.90 -18.54
N PHE A 678 -26.86 7.17 -18.63
CA PHE A 678 -26.60 8.00 -17.46
C PHE A 678 -27.89 8.32 -16.68
N PHE A 679 -29.02 8.63 -17.31
CA PHE A 679 -30.27 8.87 -16.57
C PHE A 679 -30.83 7.59 -15.95
N VAL A 680 -30.73 6.44 -16.64
CA VAL A 680 -31.08 5.11 -16.13
C VAL A 680 -30.26 4.76 -14.88
N SER A 681 -28.92 4.93 -14.90
CA SER A 681 -28.09 4.62 -13.72
C SER A 681 -28.43 5.51 -12.51
N ASN A 682 -28.75 6.79 -12.74
CA ASN A 682 -29.21 7.67 -11.66
C ASN A 682 -30.64 7.33 -11.19
N ILE A 683 -31.51 6.75 -12.02
CA ILE A 683 -32.84 6.25 -11.60
C ILE A 683 -32.66 5.01 -10.72
N ILE A 684 -31.86 4.04 -11.15
CA ILE A 684 -31.54 2.82 -10.40
C ILE A 684 -30.96 3.18 -9.01
N GLN A 685 -29.91 4.00 -8.96
CA GLN A 685 -29.29 4.44 -7.70
C GLN A 685 -30.30 5.10 -6.77
N ASN A 686 -31.13 6.02 -7.27
CA ASN A 686 -32.15 6.69 -6.47
C ASN A 686 -33.26 5.73 -6.01
N THR A 687 -33.68 4.77 -6.84
CA THR A 687 -34.71 3.79 -6.52
C THR A 687 -34.25 2.86 -5.40
N LEU A 688 -33.07 2.25 -5.53
CA LEU A 688 -32.46 1.41 -4.49
C LEU A 688 -32.33 2.17 -3.17
N LYS A 689 -31.68 3.34 -3.21
CA LYS A 689 -31.45 4.22 -2.06
C LYS A 689 -32.76 4.63 -1.36
N THR A 690 -33.81 4.94 -2.12
CA THR A 690 -35.13 5.30 -1.56
C THR A 690 -35.77 4.10 -0.86
N ILE A 691 -35.78 2.92 -1.50
CA ILE A 691 -36.39 1.72 -0.92
C ILE A 691 -35.61 1.26 0.31
N SER A 692 -34.28 1.18 0.26
CA SER A 692 -33.43 0.86 1.41
C SER A 692 -33.67 1.81 2.60
N SER A 693 -33.91 3.10 2.35
CA SER A 693 -34.24 4.06 3.43
C SER A 693 -35.62 3.84 4.06
N ASN A 694 -36.54 3.17 3.37
CA ASN A 694 -37.85 2.78 3.89
C ASN A 694 -37.82 1.42 4.63
N VAL A 695 -36.85 0.53 4.33
CA VAL A 695 -36.69 -0.77 5.02
C VAL A 695 -36.57 -0.58 6.54
N LEU A 696 -35.81 0.44 6.97
CA LEU A 696 -35.60 0.82 8.38
C LEU A 696 -36.88 1.26 9.14
N LEU A 697 -38.06 1.24 8.51
CA LEU A 697 -39.32 1.67 9.10
C LEU A 697 -40.42 0.58 9.13
N GLN A 698 -40.29 -0.53 8.38
CA GLN A 698 -41.34 -1.56 8.31
C GLN A 698 -40.84 -2.90 7.72
N GLU A 699 -40.54 -3.87 8.57
CA GLU A 699 -40.42 -5.28 8.16
C GLU A 699 -41.81 -5.83 7.84
N THR A 700 -42.12 -6.05 6.56
CA THR A 700 -43.43 -6.54 6.11
C THR A 700 -43.32 -7.39 4.84
N TYR A 701 -44.18 -8.40 4.69
CA TYR A 701 -44.28 -9.24 3.48
C TYR A 701 -44.42 -8.44 2.17
N LYS A 702 -45.07 -7.27 2.25
CA LYS A 702 -45.22 -6.32 1.14
C LYS A 702 -43.89 -5.77 0.64
N LEU A 703 -42.94 -5.51 1.54
CA LEU A 703 -41.61 -5.01 1.21
C LEU A 703 -40.76 -6.09 0.51
N THR A 704 -40.83 -7.33 0.99
CA THR A 704 -40.23 -8.52 0.39
C THR A 704 -40.64 -8.68 -1.08
N ASN A 705 -41.94 -8.55 -1.37
CA ASN A 705 -42.48 -8.60 -2.72
C ASN A 705 -42.07 -7.42 -3.63
N ILE A 706 -41.84 -6.23 -3.07
CA ILE A 706 -41.29 -5.09 -3.82
C ILE A 706 -39.84 -5.36 -4.23
N TRP A 707 -39.01 -5.90 -3.33
CA TRP A 707 -37.63 -6.27 -3.65
C TRP A 707 -37.54 -7.41 -4.68
N ARG A 708 -38.38 -8.46 -4.57
CA ARG A 708 -38.49 -9.55 -5.57
C ARG A 708 -38.70 -9.00 -6.98
N ASN A 709 -39.73 -8.16 -7.15
CA ASN A 709 -40.08 -7.60 -8.46
C ASN A 709 -39.02 -6.63 -9.00
N LEU A 710 -38.44 -5.81 -8.11
CA LEU A 710 -37.37 -4.87 -8.46
C LEU A 710 -36.09 -5.58 -8.92
N PHE A 711 -35.75 -6.71 -8.30
CA PHE A 711 -34.56 -7.49 -8.64
C PHE A 711 -34.69 -8.15 -10.03
N LEU A 712 -35.87 -8.64 -10.38
CA LEU A 712 -36.19 -9.07 -11.75
C LEU A 712 -36.09 -7.89 -12.74
N ASP A 713 -36.73 -6.75 -12.44
CA ASP A 713 -36.61 -5.53 -13.26
C ASP A 713 -35.14 -5.08 -13.44
N LEU A 714 -34.27 -5.24 -12.44
CA LEU A 714 -32.84 -4.92 -12.54
C LEU A 714 -32.04 -5.90 -13.39
N ILE A 715 -32.35 -7.18 -13.37
CA ILE A 715 -31.65 -8.20 -14.18
C ILE A 715 -32.05 -8.07 -15.66
N ASP A 716 -33.33 -7.79 -15.93
CA ASP A 716 -33.79 -7.44 -17.27
C ASP A 716 -33.09 -6.17 -17.78
N ILE A 717 -33.00 -5.12 -16.96
CA ILE A 717 -32.26 -3.89 -17.31
C ILE A 717 -30.75 -4.18 -17.49
N TYR A 718 -30.15 -5.09 -16.73
CA TYR A 718 -28.77 -5.52 -16.94
C TYR A 718 -28.60 -6.17 -18.31
N ASN A 719 -29.43 -7.16 -18.67
CA ASN A 719 -29.39 -7.81 -19.98
C ASN A 719 -29.59 -6.81 -21.13
N LEU A 720 -30.58 -5.92 -21.01
CA LEU A 720 -30.83 -4.85 -21.99
C LEU A 720 -29.59 -3.95 -22.14
N ILE A 721 -28.99 -3.48 -21.05
CA ILE A 721 -27.78 -2.62 -21.10
C ILE A 721 -26.58 -3.36 -21.70
N ILE A 722 -26.44 -4.67 -21.47
CA ILE A 722 -25.38 -5.49 -22.07
C ILE A 722 -25.60 -5.70 -23.58
N SER A 723 -26.84 -5.68 -24.10
CA SER A 723 -27.06 -5.75 -25.55
C SER A 723 -26.68 -4.48 -26.31
N ILE A 724 -26.70 -3.30 -25.68
CA ILE A 724 -26.41 -1.99 -26.30
C ILE A 724 -25.01 -1.92 -26.94
N ASP A 725 -24.87 -1.09 -27.97
CA ASP A 725 -23.62 -0.81 -28.66
C ASP A 725 -22.47 -0.42 -27.70
N LEU A 726 -21.27 -0.91 -28.02
CA LEU A 726 -20.09 -0.74 -27.19
C LEU A 726 -19.55 0.69 -27.19
N GLN A 727 -19.74 1.49 -28.25
CA GLN A 727 -19.34 2.90 -28.26
C GLN A 727 -20.24 3.74 -27.36
N VAL A 728 -21.57 3.51 -27.37
CA VAL A 728 -22.51 4.16 -26.46
C VAL A 728 -22.12 3.90 -25.00
N ILE A 729 -21.88 2.63 -24.65
CA ILE A 729 -21.45 2.25 -23.30
C ILE A 729 -20.07 2.84 -22.96
N LYS A 730 -19.09 2.75 -23.86
CA LYS A 730 -17.75 3.36 -23.68
C LYS A 730 -17.79 4.87 -23.50
N MET A 731 -18.62 5.61 -24.24
CA MET A 731 -18.80 7.04 -24.01
C MET A 731 -19.40 7.33 -22.62
N SER A 732 -20.36 6.52 -22.17
CA SER A 732 -20.97 6.66 -20.84
C SER A 732 -19.96 6.50 -19.67
N THR A 733 -18.86 5.77 -19.86
CA THR A 733 -17.79 5.62 -18.84
C THR A 733 -17.22 6.96 -18.40
N LYS A 734 -17.16 7.95 -19.30
CA LYS A 734 -16.65 9.30 -19.02
C LYS A 734 -17.47 10.04 -17.96
N LEU A 735 -18.69 9.58 -17.64
CA LEU A 735 -19.58 10.10 -16.58
C LEU A 735 -19.56 9.24 -15.30
N ASN A 736 -18.66 8.25 -15.24
CA ASN A 736 -18.64 7.15 -14.27
C ASN A 736 -19.92 6.27 -14.28
N THR A 737 -20.66 6.23 -15.40
CA THR A 737 -21.97 5.57 -15.50
C THR A 737 -21.90 4.06 -15.30
N THR A 738 -20.93 3.38 -15.92
CA THR A 738 -20.83 1.92 -15.85
C THR A 738 -20.48 1.42 -14.46
N ASN A 739 -19.56 2.12 -13.76
CA ASN A 739 -19.25 1.86 -12.36
C ASN A 739 -20.44 2.06 -11.43
N LYS A 740 -21.24 3.12 -11.65
CA LYS A 740 -22.48 3.35 -10.90
C LYS A 740 -23.52 2.25 -11.12
N LEU A 741 -23.61 1.72 -12.34
CA LEU A 741 -24.47 0.58 -12.66
C LEU A 741 -23.98 -0.68 -11.94
N LEU A 742 -22.69 -1.03 -12.07
CA LEU A 742 -22.09 -2.16 -11.38
C LEU A 742 -22.29 -2.09 -9.86
N GLU A 743 -21.95 -0.95 -9.23
CA GLU A 743 -22.14 -0.70 -7.80
C GLU A 743 -23.60 -0.89 -7.36
N SER A 744 -24.56 -0.48 -8.22
CA SER A 744 -25.99 -0.66 -7.96
C SER A 744 -26.45 -2.11 -8.07
N PHE A 745 -26.01 -2.83 -9.10
CA PHE A 745 -26.35 -4.23 -9.31
C PHE A 745 -25.72 -5.09 -8.21
N GLU A 746 -24.43 -4.94 -7.95
CA GLU A 746 -23.69 -5.61 -6.88
C GLU A 746 -24.38 -5.42 -5.51
N HIS A 747 -24.71 -4.18 -5.15
CA HIS A 747 -25.43 -3.87 -3.90
C HIS A 747 -26.85 -4.46 -3.87
N ALA A 748 -27.61 -4.42 -4.97
CA ALA A 748 -28.95 -4.99 -5.03
C ALA A 748 -28.92 -6.52 -4.84
N PHE A 749 -27.95 -7.18 -5.46
CA PHE A 749 -27.73 -8.62 -5.40
C PHE A 749 -27.22 -9.04 -4.00
N ASP A 750 -26.42 -8.22 -3.32
CA ASP A 750 -26.07 -8.45 -1.91
C ASP A 750 -27.29 -8.25 -1.00
N THR A 751 -28.08 -7.19 -1.24
CA THR A 751 -29.25 -6.85 -0.42
C THR A 751 -30.29 -7.98 -0.43
N ILE A 752 -30.56 -8.59 -1.59
CA ILE A 752 -31.59 -9.62 -1.71
C ILE A 752 -31.21 -10.92 -0.97
N SER A 753 -29.92 -11.29 -0.96
CA SER A 753 -29.41 -12.48 -0.26
C SER A 753 -29.51 -12.43 1.27
N THR A 754 -29.75 -11.24 1.85
CA THR A 754 -29.99 -11.07 3.30
C THR A 754 -31.46 -11.06 3.68
N MET A 755 -32.36 -11.03 2.69
CA MET A 755 -33.80 -11.08 2.92
C MET A 755 -34.26 -12.53 2.90
N SER A 756 -35.09 -12.93 3.87
CA SER A 756 -35.73 -14.25 3.90
C SER A 756 -36.84 -14.33 2.85
N LEU A 757 -36.43 -14.39 1.58
CA LEU A 757 -37.26 -14.52 0.37
C LEU A 757 -37.54 -15.99 0.01
N LEU A 758 -36.86 -16.91 0.68
CA LEU A 758 -36.66 -18.30 0.29
C LEU A 758 -37.46 -19.23 1.22
N ASN A 759 -38.70 -18.86 1.51
CA ASN A 759 -39.65 -19.65 2.28
C ASN A 759 -40.99 -19.70 1.55
N LYS A 760 -41.02 -20.60 0.55
CA LYS A 760 -42.18 -21.32 -0.01
C LYS A 760 -43.19 -20.65 -0.96
N ASN A 761 -43.55 -21.48 -1.94
CA ASN A 761 -44.77 -21.56 -2.77
C ASN A 761 -45.06 -20.46 -3.82
N ASP A 762 -44.76 -19.19 -3.58
CA ASP A 762 -45.32 -18.07 -4.37
C ASP A 762 -44.64 -17.81 -5.75
N PHE A 763 -43.80 -18.73 -6.24
CA PHE A 763 -43.18 -18.66 -7.58
C PHE A 763 -43.86 -19.56 -8.64
N GLY A 764 -44.67 -20.55 -8.22
CA GLY A 764 -45.15 -21.59 -9.13
C GLY A 764 -46.36 -21.23 -10.02
N GLU A 765 -47.23 -20.32 -9.58
CA GLU A 765 -48.58 -20.16 -10.18
C GLU A 765 -48.84 -18.80 -10.86
N ALA A 766 -47.86 -17.89 -10.89
CA ALA A 766 -48.09 -16.48 -11.23
C ALA A 766 -47.49 -16.00 -12.59
N LEU A 767 -46.77 -16.84 -13.33
CA LEU A 767 -46.18 -16.49 -14.63
C LEU A 767 -46.30 -17.64 -15.64
N GLY A 768 -47.49 -17.77 -16.24
CA GLY A 768 -47.72 -18.59 -17.42
C GLY A 768 -47.17 -17.97 -18.70
N SER A 769 -45.84 -17.94 -18.85
CA SER A 769 -45.13 -17.69 -20.12
C SER A 769 -43.63 -18.00 -19.97
N GLU A 770 -42.93 -18.17 -21.09
CA GLU A 770 -41.50 -18.53 -21.12
C GLU A 770 -40.62 -17.41 -20.53
N SER A 771 -40.26 -17.50 -19.25
CA SER A 771 -39.38 -16.51 -18.61
C SER A 771 -37.91 -16.72 -18.99
N GLU A 772 -37.29 -15.68 -19.54
CA GLU A 772 -35.86 -15.70 -19.89
C GLU A 772 -34.97 -15.93 -18.66
N ASN A 773 -35.41 -15.46 -17.49
CA ASN A 773 -34.79 -15.73 -16.20
C ASN A 773 -35.37 -17.02 -15.58
N GLU A 774 -34.55 -17.77 -14.86
CA GLU A 774 -34.92 -18.99 -14.13
C GLU A 774 -34.35 -18.96 -12.72
N PHE A 775 -35.08 -19.52 -11.76
CA PHE A 775 -34.72 -19.55 -10.35
C PHE A 775 -34.88 -20.96 -9.80
N ILE A 776 -33.85 -21.47 -9.11
CA ILE A 776 -33.78 -22.82 -8.57
C ILE A 776 -33.31 -22.70 -7.12
N ASP A 777 -34.00 -23.37 -6.20
CA ASP A 777 -33.66 -23.35 -4.77
C ASP A 777 -33.37 -24.77 -4.28
N TYR A 778 -32.21 -24.95 -3.66
CA TYR A 778 -31.75 -26.22 -3.10
C TYR A 778 -31.77 -26.09 -1.56
N GLU A 779 -32.97 -26.19 -0.98
CA GLU A 779 -33.21 -26.03 0.48
C GLU A 779 -32.35 -26.98 1.33
N ASP A 780 -32.04 -28.17 0.80
CA ASP A 780 -31.29 -29.26 1.44
C ASP A 780 -29.80 -28.95 1.65
N ILE A 781 -29.18 -28.21 0.71
CA ILE A 781 -27.78 -27.78 0.79
C ILE A 781 -27.61 -26.29 1.10
N GLY A 782 -28.71 -25.53 1.16
CA GLY A 782 -28.70 -24.10 1.46
C GLY A 782 -28.21 -23.23 0.32
N VAL A 783 -28.54 -23.57 -0.93
CA VAL A 783 -28.07 -22.84 -2.12
C VAL A 783 -29.22 -22.45 -3.03
N SER A 784 -29.32 -21.16 -3.36
CA SER A 784 -30.25 -20.65 -4.36
C SER A 784 -29.50 -20.15 -5.59
N VAL A 785 -29.97 -20.52 -6.77
CA VAL A 785 -29.35 -20.20 -8.06
C VAL A 785 -30.33 -19.44 -8.93
N GLN A 786 -29.85 -18.38 -9.57
CA GLN A 786 -30.59 -17.70 -10.63
C GLN A 786 -29.78 -17.71 -11.92
N ILE A 787 -30.43 -18.12 -12.99
CA ILE A 787 -29.88 -18.26 -14.34
C ILE A 787 -30.51 -17.17 -15.22
N SER A 788 -29.67 -16.39 -15.90
CA SER A 788 -30.09 -15.36 -16.85
C SER A 788 -29.12 -15.32 -18.04
N GLN A 789 -29.47 -14.58 -19.10
CA GLN A 789 -28.74 -14.58 -20.36
C GLN A 789 -27.26 -14.16 -20.23
N ASN A 790 -26.98 -13.16 -19.39
CA ASN A 790 -25.65 -12.54 -19.25
C ASN A 790 -25.06 -12.61 -17.83
N ILE A 791 -25.80 -13.17 -16.87
CA ILE A 791 -25.34 -13.32 -15.49
C ILE A 791 -25.85 -14.63 -14.87
N LEU A 792 -24.99 -15.27 -14.09
CA LEU A 792 -25.39 -16.29 -13.10
C LEU A 792 -25.23 -15.70 -11.69
N TYR A 793 -26.19 -15.93 -10.82
CA TYR A 793 -26.17 -15.48 -9.42
C TYR A 793 -26.40 -16.68 -8.50
N PHE A 794 -25.57 -16.79 -7.46
CA PHE A 794 -25.62 -17.85 -6.45
C PHE A 794 -25.66 -17.22 -5.05
N SER A 795 -26.58 -17.68 -4.21
CA SER A 795 -26.67 -17.34 -2.79
C SER A 795 -26.50 -18.62 -1.98
N ILE A 796 -25.44 -18.71 -1.19
CA ILE A 796 -24.98 -19.94 -0.53
C ILE A 796 -24.93 -19.71 0.99
N ASN A 797 -25.56 -20.58 1.77
CA ASN A 797 -25.41 -20.62 3.23
C ASN A 797 -24.50 -21.81 3.63
N PRO A 798 -23.22 -21.57 3.97
CA PRO A 798 -22.27 -22.65 4.28
C PRO A 798 -22.60 -23.41 5.57
N SER A 799 -23.48 -22.89 6.43
CA SER A 799 -23.86 -23.57 7.68
C SER A 799 -24.72 -24.82 7.50
N LEU A 800 -25.36 -25.00 6.33
CA LEU A 800 -26.30 -26.10 6.08
C LEU A 800 -25.58 -27.38 5.59
N ALA A 801 -24.83 -27.30 4.48
CA ALA A 801 -24.14 -28.46 3.90
C ALA A 801 -22.64 -28.24 3.62
N ASN A 802 -22.00 -27.27 4.30
CA ASN A 802 -20.58 -26.91 4.11
C ASN A 802 -20.22 -26.49 2.66
N VAL A 803 -21.21 -26.21 1.81
CA VAL A 803 -21.01 -25.61 0.49
C VAL A 803 -20.56 -24.17 0.65
N SER A 804 -19.47 -23.78 -0.03
CA SER A 804 -18.93 -22.41 0.05
C SER A 804 -18.48 -21.83 -1.30
N GLY A 805 -18.83 -22.52 -2.40
CA GLY A 805 -18.36 -22.16 -3.72
C GLY A 805 -19.01 -22.89 -4.87
N ILE A 806 -18.55 -22.57 -6.08
CA ILE A 806 -19.01 -23.11 -7.35
C ILE A 806 -17.82 -23.41 -8.28
N ALA A 807 -18.00 -24.39 -9.15
CA ALA A 807 -17.22 -24.60 -10.37
C ALA A 807 -18.15 -24.52 -11.59
N LEU A 808 -17.65 -23.99 -12.71
CA LEU A 808 -18.29 -24.03 -14.03
C LEU A 808 -17.45 -24.89 -14.98
N PHE A 809 -18.11 -25.81 -15.67
CA PHE A 809 -17.49 -26.73 -16.64
C PHE A 809 -18.11 -26.55 -18.02
N LEU A 810 -17.34 -26.76 -19.08
CA LEU A 810 -17.86 -26.87 -20.44
C LEU A 810 -18.56 -28.22 -20.63
N ASN A 811 -19.75 -28.22 -21.21
CA ASN A 811 -20.56 -29.42 -21.45
C ASN A 811 -19.87 -30.35 -22.46
N ASN A 812 -19.60 -31.60 -22.04
CA ASN A 812 -19.13 -32.65 -22.92
C ASN A 812 -20.28 -33.17 -23.82
N LYS A 813 -19.92 -33.87 -24.90
CA LYS A 813 -20.86 -34.63 -25.74
C LYS A 813 -21.29 -35.99 -25.14
N THR A 814 -20.86 -36.29 -23.92
CA THR A 814 -21.26 -37.49 -23.17
C THR A 814 -22.69 -37.31 -22.64
N GLY A 815 -23.48 -38.39 -22.60
CA GLY A 815 -24.93 -38.35 -22.37
C GLY A 815 -25.38 -38.04 -20.93
N GLU A 816 -24.65 -37.23 -20.18
CA GLU A 816 -25.05 -36.78 -18.84
C GLU A 816 -26.03 -35.61 -18.93
N THR A 817 -27.16 -35.71 -18.25
CA THR A 817 -28.24 -34.71 -18.28
C THR A 817 -27.98 -33.60 -17.25
N HIS A 818 -27.10 -32.66 -17.57
CA HIS A 818 -26.87 -31.45 -16.76
C HIS A 818 -28.01 -30.42 -16.90
N GLN A 819 -28.13 -29.49 -15.94
CA GLN A 819 -29.07 -28.36 -16.03
C GLN A 819 -28.72 -27.48 -17.24
N LYS A 820 -29.72 -27.15 -18.07
CA LYS A 820 -29.53 -26.29 -19.24
C LYS A 820 -29.44 -24.82 -18.84
N LEU A 821 -28.23 -24.29 -18.79
CA LEU A 821 -28.02 -22.85 -18.61
C LEU A 821 -28.50 -22.04 -19.84
N LYS A 822 -28.73 -20.74 -19.66
CA LYS A 822 -29.30 -19.84 -20.69
C LYS A 822 -28.28 -18.86 -21.26
N GLY A 823 -28.58 -18.31 -22.42
CA GLY A 823 -27.81 -17.25 -23.09
C GLY A 823 -26.33 -17.60 -23.27
N LEU A 824 -25.44 -16.71 -22.83
CA LEU A 824 -23.98 -16.86 -22.99
C LEU A 824 -23.35 -17.99 -22.15
N PHE A 825 -24.14 -18.71 -21.34
CA PHE A 825 -23.71 -19.87 -20.54
C PHE A 825 -24.25 -21.21 -21.08
N ILE A 826 -25.00 -21.24 -22.19
CA ILE A 826 -25.73 -22.44 -22.67
C ILE A 826 -24.86 -23.69 -22.91
N ASN A 827 -23.56 -23.53 -23.15
CA ASN A 827 -22.61 -24.63 -23.33
C ASN A 827 -21.86 -25.02 -22.04
N GLU A 828 -22.26 -24.49 -20.89
CA GLU A 828 -21.65 -24.73 -19.57
C GLU A 828 -22.67 -25.37 -18.60
N HIS A 829 -22.17 -25.92 -17.49
CA HIS A 829 -22.96 -26.28 -16.31
C HIS A 829 -22.20 -25.93 -15.02
N TYR A 830 -22.91 -25.85 -13.89
CA TYR A 830 -22.29 -25.61 -12.57
C TYR A 830 -22.24 -26.88 -11.69
N ARG A 831 -21.27 -26.91 -10.78
CA ARG A 831 -21.22 -27.82 -9.62
C ARG A 831 -20.93 -27.03 -8.36
N PHE A 832 -21.53 -27.42 -7.24
CA PHE A 832 -21.22 -26.85 -5.93
C PHE A 832 -19.91 -27.40 -5.35
N LEU A 833 -19.22 -26.58 -4.54
CA LEU A 833 -17.94 -26.92 -3.90
C LEU A 833 -18.05 -26.73 -2.38
N GLN A 834 -17.44 -27.63 -1.62
CA GLN A 834 -17.39 -27.56 -0.16
C GLN A 834 -16.14 -26.84 0.34
N SER A 835 -16.21 -26.22 1.52
CA SER A 835 -15.13 -25.44 2.15
C SER A 835 -13.81 -26.19 2.37
N ASN A 836 -13.82 -27.52 2.25
CA ASN A 836 -12.71 -28.44 2.47
C ASN A 836 -12.23 -29.17 1.20
N HIS A 837 -12.65 -28.76 -0.01
CA HIS A 837 -12.10 -29.31 -1.26
C HIS A 837 -10.58 -29.06 -1.38
N ASP A 838 -9.85 -29.97 -2.02
CA ASP A 838 -8.45 -29.75 -2.41
C ASP A 838 -8.36 -29.02 -3.75
N ILE A 839 -7.62 -27.91 -3.75
CA ILE A 839 -7.27 -27.11 -4.93
C ILE A 839 -6.54 -27.98 -5.97
N ASN A 840 -5.69 -28.91 -5.51
CA ASN A 840 -4.84 -29.72 -6.37
C ASN A 840 -5.63 -30.70 -7.24
N ASP A 841 -6.80 -31.16 -6.81
CA ASP A 841 -7.62 -32.08 -7.61
C ASP A 841 -8.51 -31.28 -8.57
N LEU A 842 -9.14 -30.22 -8.06
CA LEU A 842 -9.96 -29.27 -8.81
C LEU A 842 -9.22 -28.64 -10.01
N VAL A 843 -7.93 -28.28 -9.86
CA VAL A 843 -7.09 -27.76 -10.96
C VAL A 843 -6.76 -28.80 -12.04
N LYS A 844 -6.96 -30.10 -11.78
CA LYS A 844 -6.79 -31.20 -12.75
C LYS A 844 -8.10 -31.62 -13.43
N GLU A 845 -9.25 -31.09 -13.02
CA GLU A 845 -10.53 -31.52 -13.57
C GLU A 845 -10.71 -31.06 -15.03
N PRO A 846 -11.05 -31.97 -15.96
CA PRO A 846 -11.20 -31.62 -17.36
C PRO A 846 -12.35 -30.65 -17.57
N ASN A 847 -12.25 -29.83 -18.63
CA ASN A 847 -13.28 -28.85 -19.03
C ASN A 847 -13.60 -27.73 -18.03
N LEU A 848 -12.95 -27.65 -16.88
CA LEU A 848 -13.11 -26.54 -15.91
C LEU A 848 -12.85 -25.18 -16.59
N GLN A 849 -13.79 -24.25 -16.43
CA GLN A 849 -13.71 -22.87 -16.97
C GLN A 849 -13.47 -21.83 -15.88
N LEU A 850 -14.11 -22.03 -14.72
CA LEU A 850 -14.06 -21.15 -13.56
C LEU A 850 -14.30 -21.99 -12.30
N SER A 851 -13.60 -21.70 -11.21
CA SER A 851 -13.96 -22.19 -9.88
C SER A 851 -13.55 -21.22 -8.79
N VAL A 852 -14.39 -21.09 -7.76
CA VAL A 852 -14.13 -20.28 -6.57
C VAL A 852 -14.89 -20.84 -5.37
N TYR A 853 -14.22 -20.94 -4.22
CA TYR A 853 -14.83 -21.37 -2.94
C TYR A 853 -14.09 -20.77 -1.75
N LEU A 854 -14.76 -20.63 -0.60
CA LEU A 854 -14.15 -20.10 0.62
C LEU A 854 -13.67 -21.25 1.53
N PRO A 855 -12.36 -21.36 1.84
CA PRO A 855 -11.84 -22.43 2.68
C PRO A 855 -12.37 -22.38 4.12
N THR A 856 -12.50 -23.54 4.77
CA THR A 856 -12.98 -23.65 6.16
C THR A 856 -12.19 -22.76 7.13
N ASP A 857 -10.87 -22.73 7.02
CA ASP A 857 -9.99 -21.87 7.83
C ASP A 857 -10.30 -20.37 7.65
N LEU A 858 -10.68 -19.94 6.45
CA LEU A 858 -11.03 -18.55 6.17
C LEU A 858 -12.35 -18.19 6.86
N LEU A 859 -13.37 -19.04 6.75
CA LEU A 859 -14.68 -18.82 7.39
C LEU A 859 -14.55 -18.74 8.92
N ILE A 860 -13.80 -19.65 9.54
CA ILE A 860 -13.51 -19.65 10.99
C ILE A 860 -12.79 -18.36 11.41
N ASN A 861 -11.72 -17.98 10.70
CA ASN A 861 -10.97 -16.76 11.04
C ASN A 861 -11.76 -15.48 10.74
N LEU A 862 -12.68 -15.49 9.76
CA LEU A 862 -13.53 -14.35 9.43
C LEU A 862 -14.53 -14.05 10.54
N LYS A 863 -15.12 -15.08 11.16
CA LYS A 863 -16.00 -14.94 12.33
C LYS A 863 -15.22 -14.28 13.49
N ALA A 864 -14.06 -14.84 13.85
CA ALA A 864 -13.20 -14.29 14.90
C ALA A 864 -12.71 -12.85 14.61
N LEU A 865 -12.38 -12.52 13.36
CA LEU A 865 -12.00 -11.16 12.96
C LEU A 865 -13.19 -10.18 13.05
N SER A 866 -14.39 -10.63 12.65
CA SER A 866 -15.63 -9.85 12.76
C SER A 866 -15.98 -9.56 14.21
N ASP A 867 -15.85 -10.54 15.11
CA ASP A 867 -16.15 -10.40 16.54
C ASP A 867 -15.16 -9.48 17.27
N LEU A 868 -13.90 -9.38 16.78
CA LEU A 868 -12.91 -8.40 17.24
C LEU A 868 -13.15 -6.97 16.71
N LEU A 869 -13.92 -6.83 15.63
CA LEU A 869 -14.21 -5.54 14.98
C LEU A 869 -15.56 -4.95 15.39
N ALA A 870 -16.57 -5.79 15.62
CA ALA A 870 -17.92 -5.39 16.00
C ALA A 870 -18.05 -5.21 17.52
N SER A 871 -18.94 -4.33 17.96
CA SER A 871 -19.34 -4.18 19.36
C SER A 871 -20.59 -5.00 19.71
N SER A 872 -20.84 -6.08 18.97
CA SER A 872 -22.05 -6.91 19.02
C SER A 872 -21.64 -8.38 18.86
N THR A 873 -21.83 -9.19 19.90
CA THR A 873 -21.24 -10.54 20.02
C THR A 873 -21.96 -11.64 19.23
N ASN A 874 -23.10 -11.33 18.60
CA ASN A 874 -23.87 -12.29 17.82
C ASN A 874 -24.00 -11.77 16.38
N ARG A 875 -23.19 -12.31 15.47
CA ARG A 875 -23.43 -12.23 14.02
C ARG A 875 -23.76 -13.64 13.52
N SER A 876 -24.75 -13.73 12.63
CA SER A 876 -25.06 -14.95 11.90
C SER A 876 -23.86 -15.38 11.06
N ASP A 877 -23.78 -16.67 10.74
CA ASP A 877 -22.76 -17.17 9.81
C ASP A 877 -22.89 -16.50 8.43
N PRO A 878 -21.78 -16.34 7.69
CA PRO A 878 -21.75 -15.55 6.47
C PRO A 878 -22.48 -16.27 5.33
N ASN A 879 -23.57 -15.68 4.84
CA ASN A 879 -24.06 -15.97 3.48
C ASN A 879 -22.95 -15.58 2.49
N ILE A 880 -22.73 -16.44 1.49
CA ILE A 880 -21.73 -16.27 0.44
C ILE A 880 -22.49 -16.02 -0.87
N VAL A 881 -22.26 -14.87 -1.48
CA VAL A 881 -22.87 -14.51 -2.76
C VAL A 881 -21.81 -14.54 -3.85
N ILE A 882 -22.10 -15.26 -4.94
CA ILE A 882 -21.20 -15.41 -6.09
C ILE A 882 -21.96 -14.99 -7.35
N LYS A 883 -21.39 -14.06 -8.11
CA LYS A 883 -21.96 -13.56 -9.36
C LYS A 883 -20.98 -13.84 -10.49
N VAL A 884 -21.40 -14.52 -11.54
CA VAL A 884 -20.58 -14.74 -12.74
C VAL A 884 -21.13 -13.90 -13.88
N TYR A 885 -20.33 -12.94 -14.35
CA TYR A 885 -20.67 -12.06 -15.45
C TYR A 885 -20.10 -12.60 -16.76
N SER A 886 -20.94 -12.64 -17.80
CA SER A 886 -20.58 -13.22 -19.10
C SER A 886 -19.62 -12.37 -19.93
N THR A 887 -19.62 -11.04 -19.73
CA THR A 887 -18.89 -10.04 -20.54
C THR A 887 -18.33 -8.87 -19.72
N ASP A 888 -17.38 -8.13 -20.29
CA ASP A 888 -16.72 -6.96 -19.69
C ASP A 888 -17.39 -5.62 -20.02
N LYS A 889 -18.54 -5.59 -20.73
CA LYS A 889 -19.12 -4.36 -21.31
C LYS A 889 -19.31 -3.21 -20.31
N LEU A 890 -19.49 -3.49 -19.01
CA LEU A 890 -19.52 -2.46 -17.95
C LEU A 890 -18.19 -2.25 -17.21
N PHE A 891 -17.26 -3.21 -17.25
CA PHE A 891 -15.95 -3.21 -16.58
C PHE A 891 -14.87 -2.46 -17.39
N GLN A 892 -15.28 -1.34 -18.01
CA GLN A 892 -14.50 -0.60 -18.99
C GLN A 892 -13.54 0.40 -18.33
N GLN A 893 -12.25 0.23 -18.59
CA GLN A 893 -11.18 1.14 -18.15
C GLN A 893 -11.29 2.50 -18.85
N THR A 894 -10.87 3.58 -18.16
CA THR A 894 -10.74 4.91 -18.76
C THR A 894 -9.35 5.21 -19.32
N THR A 895 -8.34 4.41 -18.97
CA THR A 895 -6.94 4.56 -19.40
C THR A 895 -6.28 3.19 -19.54
N GLY A 896 -5.55 2.95 -20.64
CA GLY A 896 -4.85 1.70 -20.91
C GLY A 896 -5.70 0.65 -21.65
N LEU A 897 -5.02 -0.29 -22.32
CA LEU A 897 -5.61 -1.39 -23.07
C LEU A 897 -5.14 -2.74 -22.49
N LYS A 898 -5.76 -3.16 -21.38
CA LYS A 898 -5.67 -4.55 -20.90
C LYS A 898 -6.75 -5.38 -21.57
N THR A 899 -6.40 -6.55 -22.11
CA THR A 899 -7.38 -7.48 -22.72
C THR A 899 -7.88 -8.45 -21.64
N LEU A 900 -9.20 -8.59 -21.50
CA LEU A 900 -9.79 -9.65 -20.69
C LEU A 900 -9.68 -11.00 -21.41
N LEU A 901 -9.26 -12.04 -20.70
CA LEU A 901 -9.13 -13.40 -21.24
C LEU A 901 -9.96 -14.45 -20.46
N SER A 902 -10.95 -14.04 -19.66
CA SER A 902 -11.76 -14.93 -18.84
C SER A 902 -13.20 -14.44 -18.65
N ARG A 903 -14.06 -15.25 -18.01
CA ARG A 903 -15.25 -14.73 -17.31
C ARG A 903 -14.83 -13.78 -16.18
N ILE A 904 -15.75 -12.94 -15.72
CA ILE A 904 -15.57 -12.10 -14.51
C ILE A 904 -16.39 -12.71 -13.39
N VAL A 905 -15.79 -12.90 -12.21
CA VAL A 905 -16.46 -13.47 -11.03
C VAL A 905 -16.40 -12.50 -9.85
N SER A 906 -17.54 -12.15 -9.28
CA SER A 906 -17.63 -11.32 -8.08
C SER A 906 -18.06 -12.18 -6.90
N VAL A 907 -17.36 -12.02 -5.78
CA VAL A 907 -17.64 -12.73 -4.52
C VAL A 907 -17.83 -11.70 -3.42
N SER A 908 -18.97 -11.78 -2.72
CA SER A 908 -19.34 -10.87 -1.65
C SER A 908 -19.93 -11.62 -0.45
N LEU A 909 -19.73 -11.04 0.74
CA LEU A 909 -20.17 -11.58 2.03
C LEU A 909 -21.04 -10.51 2.72
N PRO A 910 -22.37 -10.50 2.47
CA PRO A 910 -23.29 -9.53 3.03
C PRO A 910 -23.17 -9.38 4.55
N GLY A 911 -23.15 -8.15 5.04
CA GLY A 911 -22.95 -7.83 6.46
C GLY A 911 -21.49 -7.91 6.96
N TYR A 912 -20.59 -8.56 6.22
CA TYR A 912 -19.15 -8.58 6.48
C TYR A 912 -18.42 -7.46 5.73
N GLY A 913 -17.14 -7.25 6.05
CA GLY A 913 -16.28 -6.31 5.32
C GLY A 913 -15.59 -6.99 4.14
N SER A 914 -15.16 -6.21 3.15
CA SER A 914 -14.38 -6.71 2.02
C SER A 914 -12.96 -7.17 2.37
N ILE A 915 -12.55 -7.06 3.63
CA ILE A 915 -11.23 -7.43 4.15
C ILE A 915 -11.32 -8.85 4.72
N LEU A 916 -10.59 -9.80 4.14
CA LEU A 916 -10.52 -11.17 4.64
C LEU A 916 -9.24 -11.38 5.47
N PRO A 917 -9.22 -12.34 6.43
CA PRO A 917 -8.02 -12.69 7.20
C PRO A 917 -7.06 -13.60 6.43
N LEU A 918 -7.60 -14.43 5.53
CA LEU A 918 -6.87 -15.40 4.71
C LEU A 918 -7.27 -15.22 3.24
N HIS A 919 -6.46 -15.76 2.33
CA HIS A 919 -6.80 -15.79 0.90
C HIS A 919 -7.79 -16.93 0.60
N PHE A 920 -8.66 -16.75 -0.38
CA PHE A 920 -9.38 -17.87 -1.02
C PHE A 920 -8.82 -18.18 -2.41
N PRO A 921 -8.92 -19.43 -2.89
CA PRO A 921 -8.53 -19.82 -4.24
C PRO A 921 -9.58 -19.40 -5.28
N LEU A 922 -9.08 -18.88 -6.38
CA LEU A 922 -9.81 -18.57 -7.61
C LEU A 922 -9.07 -19.24 -8.77
N ILE A 923 -9.76 -20.12 -9.48
CA ILE A 923 -9.24 -20.88 -10.62
C ILE A 923 -9.98 -20.39 -11.87
N ILE A 924 -9.22 -20.01 -12.90
CA ILE A 924 -9.75 -19.40 -14.13
C ILE A 924 -9.10 -20.08 -15.34
N ARG A 925 -9.89 -20.43 -16.37
CA ARG A 925 -9.35 -20.81 -17.69
C ARG A 925 -9.19 -19.59 -18.59
N ARG A 926 -8.07 -19.51 -19.32
CA ARG A 926 -7.88 -18.55 -20.41
C ARG A 926 -8.75 -18.94 -21.61
N MET A 927 -9.56 -18.00 -22.11
CA MET A 927 -10.44 -18.20 -23.28
C MET A 927 -9.70 -18.35 -24.61
N PHE A 928 -8.43 -17.91 -24.69
CA PHE A 928 -7.61 -17.99 -25.89
C PHE A 928 -6.22 -18.55 -25.56
N SER A 929 -5.83 -19.62 -26.28
CA SER A 929 -4.56 -20.34 -26.08
C SER A 929 -3.40 -19.84 -26.96
N TYR A 930 -3.66 -18.96 -27.93
CA TYR A 930 -2.66 -18.60 -28.96
C TYR A 930 -1.66 -17.50 -28.54
N GLU A 931 -1.87 -16.77 -27.44
CA GLU A 931 -0.97 -15.69 -26.98
C GLU A 931 0.05 -16.16 -25.91
N LEU A 932 0.66 -17.34 -26.08
CA LEU A 932 1.58 -17.98 -25.11
C LEU A 932 2.79 -17.12 -24.66
N ASN A 933 3.16 -16.08 -25.42
CA ASN A 933 4.34 -15.26 -25.17
C ASN A 933 4.06 -13.94 -24.43
N LYS A 934 2.82 -13.69 -23.96
CA LYS A 934 2.46 -12.43 -23.26
C LYS A 934 2.11 -12.68 -21.79
N SER A 935 2.62 -11.83 -20.90
CA SER A 935 2.34 -11.89 -19.47
C SER A 935 0.93 -11.35 -19.14
N GLY A 936 0.09 -12.19 -18.55
CA GLY A 936 -1.16 -11.81 -17.89
C GLY A 936 -1.16 -12.12 -16.39
N SER A 937 -2.10 -11.54 -15.66
CA SER A 937 -2.26 -11.70 -14.21
C SER A 937 -3.74 -11.68 -13.81
N CYS A 938 -4.07 -12.29 -12.66
CA CYS A 938 -5.36 -12.04 -12.04
C CYS A 938 -5.41 -10.62 -11.47
N GLN A 939 -6.49 -9.90 -11.76
CA GLN A 939 -6.74 -8.55 -11.30
C GLN A 939 -8.18 -8.42 -10.79
N TYR A 940 -8.45 -7.41 -9.97
CA TYR A 940 -9.78 -7.08 -9.50
C TYR A 940 -10.24 -5.70 -9.96
N TRP A 941 -11.55 -5.52 -10.09
CA TRP A 941 -12.15 -4.26 -10.52
C TRP A 941 -12.19 -3.24 -9.39
N LYS A 942 -11.38 -2.18 -9.52
CA LYS A 942 -11.26 -1.09 -8.54
C LYS A 942 -12.23 0.08 -8.81
N TYR A 943 -13.33 -0.18 -9.53
CA TYR A 943 -14.31 0.80 -10.00
C TYR A 943 -13.69 1.97 -10.79
N GLY A 944 -12.89 1.63 -11.81
CA GLY A 944 -12.28 2.58 -12.75
C GLY A 944 -11.04 2.05 -13.49
N ASP A 945 -10.31 1.13 -12.85
CA ASP A 945 -9.19 0.37 -13.42
C ASP A 945 -9.15 -1.02 -12.75
N TRP A 946 -8.50 -1.98 -13.39
CA TRP A 946 -8.16 -3.29 -12.84
C TRP A 946 -6.85 -3.20 -12.03
N ALA A 947 -6.77 -3.85 -10.88
CA ALA A 947 -5.58 -3.81 -10.02
C ALA A 947 -5.21 -5.19 -9.44
N SER A 948 -3.95 -5.36 -9.04
CA SER A 948 -3.41 -6.62 -8.52
C SER A 948 -3.01 -6.58 -7.03
N ASP A 949 -3.24 -5.46 -6.33
CA ASP A 949 -2.92 -5.33 -4.90
C ASP A 949 -3.74 -6.32 -4.05
N GLY A 950 -3.06 -7.22 -3.33
CA GLY A 950 -3.70 -8.30 -2.57
C GLY A 950 -4.04 -9.57 -3.38
N ILE A 951 -3.45 -9.75 -4.57
CA ILE A 951 -3.59 -10.97 -5.40
C ILE A 951 -2.23 -11.64 -5.61
N ILE A 952 -2.19 -12.96 -5.42
CA ILE A 952 -1.05 -13.82 -5.78
C ILE A 952 -1.48 -14.68 -6.98
N THR A 953 -0.98 -14.39 -8.18
CA THR A 953 -1.17 -15.24 -9.37
C THR A 953 -0.05 -16.28 -9.41
N LEU A 954 -0.38 -17.58 -9.49
CA LEU A 954 0.61 -18.65 -9.61
C LEU A 954 0.78 -19.09 -11.06
N ASN A 955 1.69 -18.44 -11.78
CA ASN A 955 2.09 -18.82 -13.14
C ASN A 955 2.77 -20.21 -13.23
N HIS A 956 3.01 -20.88 -12.09
CA HIS A 956 3.54 -22.25 -12.05
C HIS A 956 2.51 -23.34 -12.41
N SER A 957 1.23 -22.99 -12.62
CA SER A 957 0.20 -23.90 -13.13
C SER A 957 -0.09 -23.72 -14.63
N ASP A 958 0.94 -23.46 -15.46
CA ASP A 958 0.84 -23.59 -16.93
C ASP A 958 0.66 -25.08 -17.31
N THR A 959 -0.50 -25.64 -16.98
CA THR A 959 -1.00 -26.86 -17.59
C THR A 959 -1.25 -26.58 -19.07
N ARG A 960 -1.12 -27.61 -19.92
CA ARG A 960 -1.33 -27.50 -21.38
C ARG A 960 -2.75 -27.03 -21.77
N GLU A 961 -3.64 -26.91 -20.79
CA GLU A 961 -5.07 -26.63 -20.91
C GLU A 961 -5.47 -25.17 -20.62
N GLY A 962 -4.51 -24.32 -20.21
CA GLY A 962 -4.72 -22.87 -20.10
C GLY A 962 -5.27 -22.37 -18.76
N ILE A 963 -5.24 -23.19 -17.71
CA ILE A 963 -5.75 -22.86 -16.36
C ILE A 963 -4.78 -21.94 -15.60
N VAL A 964 -5.30 -21.04 -14.78
CA VAL A 964 -4.56 -20.13 -13.91
C VAL A 964 -5.14 -20.22 -12.49
N LEU A 965 -4.28 -20.43 -11.49
CA LEU A 965 -4.62 -20.40 -10.07
C LEU A 965 -4.21 -19.06 -9.43
N CYS A 966 -5.14 -18.44 -8.72
CA CYS A 966 -4.98 -17.15 -8.07
C CYS A 966 -5.47 -17.20 -6.62
N PHE A 967 -4.73 -16.60 -5.69
CA PHE A 967 -5.13 -16.44 -4.30
C PHE A 967 -5.41 -14.96 -4.02
N VAL A 968 -6.60 -14.64 -3.51
CA VAL A 968 -7.09 -13.26 -3.38
C VAL A 968 -7.46 -12.92 -1.93
N SER A 969 -7.06 -11.73 -1.45
CA SER A 969 -7.11 -11.34 -0.02
C SER A 969 -8.38 -10.62 0.44
N HIS A 970 -9.32 -10.38 -0.47
CA HIS A 970 -10.43 -9.45 -0.27
C HIS A 970 -11.66 -9.83 -1.12
N LEU A 971 -12.72 -9.04 -1.04
CA LEU A 971 -13.96 -9.24 -1.81
C LEU A 971 -14.09 -8.16 -2.90
N ALA A 972 -14.23 -8.60 -4.16
CA ALA A 972 -14.32 -7.77 -5.35
C ALA A 972 -14.77 -8.61 -6.58
N PRO A 973 -15.06 -7.98 -7.73
CA PRO A 973 -15.08 -8.65 -9.04
C PRO A 973 -13.65 -8.93 -9.53
N TYR A 974 -13.36 -10.18 -9.89
CA TYR A 974 -12.05 -10.68 -10.32
C TYR A 974 -12.07 -11.23 -11.74
N ALA A 975 -10.94 -11.13 -12.44
CA ALA A 975 -10.73 -11.73 -13.74
C ALA A 975 -9.23 -11.89 -14.08
N TYR A 976 -8.91 -12.64 -15.14
CA TYR A 976 -7.55 -12.74 -15.68
C TYR A 976 -7.38 -11.82 -16.89
N LEU A 977 -6.46 -10.86 -16.79
CA LEU A 977 -6.19 -9.85 -17.83
C LEU A 977 -4.75 -9.92 -18.33
N LEU A 978 -4.57 -9.56 -19.60
CA LEU A 978 -3.29 -9.49 -20.28
C LEU A 978 -2.75 -8.06 -20.27
N GLU A 979 -1.48 -7.90 -19.89
CA GLU A 979 -0.84 -6.59 -19.79
C GLU A 979 0.01 -6.30 -21.03
N HIS A 980 -0.41 -5.30 -21.81
CA HIS A 980 0.41 -4.77 -22.89
C HIS A 980 1.55 -3.93 -22.32
N ASN A 981 2.74 -4.53 -22.24
CA ASN A 981 3.98 -3.86 -21.86
C ASN A 981 4.41 -2.82 -22.90
N ILE A 982 3.77 -1.65 -22.88
CA ILE A 982 4.28 -0.44 -23.53
C ILE A 982 5.50 0.02 -22.73
N PHE A 983 6.67 -0.51 -23.08
CA PHE A 983 7.93 0.03 -22.60
C PHE A 983 8.04 1.48 -23.05
N THR A 984 7.93 2.41 -22.09
CA THR A 984 8.19 3.82 -22.33
C THR A 984 9.69 4.05 -22.44
N GLU A 985 10.22 3.86 -23.64
CA GLU A 985 11.47 4.52 -24.03
C GLU A 985 11.35 6.03 -23.74
N LYS A 986 12.41 6.60 -23.18
CA LYS A 986 12.39 7.98 -22.70
C LYS A 986 12.44 8.94 -23.89
N GLY A 987 11.41 9.74 -24.12
CA GLY A 987 11.61 11.02 -24.82
C GLY A 987 10.57 11.54 -25.80
N THR A 988 9.30 11.14 -25.75
CA THR A 988 8.22 11.92 -26.41
C THR A 988 7.03 12.16 -25.48
N GLU A 989 6.71 13.43 -25.25
CA GLU A 989 5.42 13.81 -24.65
C GLU A 989 4.32 13.63 -25.70
N ILE A 990 3.64 12.48 -25.68
CA ILE A 990 2.41 12.28 -26.46
C ILE A 990 1.34 13.19 -25.85
N ASN A 991 1.19 14.38 -26.43
CA ASN A 991 0.09 15.28 -26.13
C ASN A 991 -1.23 14.61 -26.49
N GLU A 992 -2.05 14.24 -25.49
CA GLU A 992 -3.48 13.97 -25.67
C GLU A 992 -4.23 15.27 -26.02
N LYS A 993 -3.92 15.85 -27.18
CA LYS A 993 -4.76 16.84 -27.83
C LYS A 993 -5.83 16.09 -28.61
N THR A 994 -7.08 16.38 -28.24
CA THR A 994 -8.25 16.16 -29.07
C THR A 994 -7.98 16.66 -30.49
N LEU A 995 -7.92 15.76 -31.48
CA LEU A 995 -8.04 16.18 -32.88
C LEU A 995 -9.49 16.62 -33.10
N CYS A 996 -9.65 17.88 -33.48
CA CYS A 996 -10.86 18.35 -34.15
C CYS A 996 -10.89 17.84 -35.60
N GLU A 997 -12.03 18.02 -36.25
CA GLU A 997 -12.33 17.52 -37.60
C GLU A 997 -11.60 18.32 -38.72
N ASP A 998 -10.67 19.22 -38.37
CA ASP A 998 -10.07 20.24 -39.26
C ASP A 998 -8.83 19.78 -40.06
N ILE A 999 -8.34 18.54 -39.90
CA ILE A 999 -7.07 18.07 -40.48
C ILE A 999 -7.23 17.43 -41.87
N THR A 1000 -8.42 16.93 -42.22
CA THR A 1000 -8.70 16.34 -43.55
C THR A 1000 -8.53 17.35 -44.68
N ASP A 1001 -9.00 18.57 -44.47
CA ASP A 1001 -9.04 19.57 -45.55
C ASP A 1001 -7.63 20.07 -45.90
N VAL A 1002 -6.77 20.25 -44.89
CA VAL A 1002 -5.37 20.67 -45.09
C VAL A 1002 -4.56 19.61 -45.84
N THR A 1003 -4.76 18.31 -45.55
CA THR A 1003 -4.06 17.25 -46.28
C THR A 1003 -4.59 17.07 -47.70
N ILE A 1004 -5.90 17.22 -47.94
CA ILE A 1004 -6.49 17.20 -49.28
C ILE A 1004 -5.99 18.39 -50.13
N ILE A 1005 -5.99 19.61 -49.56
CA ILE A 1005 -5.47 20.81 -50.25
C ILE A 1005 -3.97 20.66 -50.59
N ALA A 1006 -3.17 20.13 -49.67
CA ALA A 1006 -1.75 19.86 -49.92
C ALA A 1006 -1.53 18.83 -51.04
N CYS A 1007 -2.31 17.74 -51.08
CA CYS A 1007 -2.26 16.77 -52.17
C CYS A 1007 -2.67 17.38 -53.52
N CYS A 1008 -3.73 18.18 -53.56
CA CYS A 1008 -4.17 18.86 -54.79
C CYS A 1008 -3.14 19.87 -55.32
N LEU A 1009 -2.43 20.59 -54.43
CA LEU A 1009 -1.34 21.48 -54.83
C LEU A 1009 -0.12 20.71 -55.39
N LEU A 1010 0.20 19.57 -54.80
CA LEU A 1010 1.28 18.70 -55.28
C LEU A 1010 0.96 18.06 -56.64
N THR A 1011 -0.28 17.62 -56.88
CA THR A 1011 -0.69 17.11 -58.20
C THR A 1011 -0.72 18.20 -59.26
N LEU A 1012 -1.15 19.43 -58.92
CA LEU A 1012 -1.06 20.60 -59.82
C LEU A 1012 0.39 20.90 -60.20
N MET A 1013 1.33 20.92 -59.26
CA MET A 1013 2.76 21.12 -59.56
C MET A 1013 3.35 19.97 -60.40
N GLY A 1014 2.91 18.72 -60.18
CA GLY A 1014 3.25 17.57 -61.02
C GLY A 1014 2.77 17.71 -62.48
N ILE A 1015 1.55 18.22 -62.68
CA ILE A 1015 1.00 18.48 -64.03
C ILE A 1015 1.71 19.67 -64.70
N CYS A 1016 2.02 20.74 -63.96
CA CYS A 1016 2.79 21.86 -64.51
C CYS A 1016 4.21 21.45 -64.92
N SER A 1017 4.89 20.60 -64.14
CA SER A 1017 6.24 20.15 -64.47
C SER A 1017 6.29 19.21 -65.68
N SER A 1018 5.30 18.35 -65.89
CA SER A 1018 5.22 17.53 -67.11
C SER A 1018 4.95 18.37 -68.37
N PHE A 1019 4.17 19.46 -68.26
CA PHE A 1019 3.97 20.43 -69.34
C PHE A 1019 5.23 21.25 -69.69
N VAL A 1020 6.10 21.54 -68.72
CA VAL A 1020 7.39 22.22 -68.99
C VAL A 1020 8.33 21.28 -69.75
N ILE A 1021 8.42 20.01 -69.34
CA ILE A 1021 9.28 19.00 -69.99
C ILE A 1021 8.82 18.68 -71.42
N SER A 1022 7.51 18.60 -71.68
CA SER A 1022 7.01 18.40 -73.04
C SER A 1022 7.27 19.59 -73.97
N ARG A 1023 7.50 20.79 -73.43
CA ARG A 1023 7.79 22.01 -74.19
C ARG A 1023 9.27 22.23 -74.48
N SER A 1024 10.18 21.57 -73.76
CA SER A 1024 11.63 21.55 -74.07
C SER A 1024 12.05 20.41 -75.00
N LEU A 1025 11.09 19.66 -75.58
CA LEU A 1025 11.31 18.59 -76.55
C LEU A 1025 10.84 18.96 -77.97
N LYS A 1026 10.61 20.25 -78.22
CA LYS A 1026 10.37 20.83 -79.55
C LYS A 1026 11.05 22.20 -79.70
N HIS A 1027 12.37 22.20 -79.65
CA HIS A 1027 13.23 23.15 -80.37
C HIS A 1027 14.64 22.58 -80.57
#